data_AF-A0A817N1F1-F1
#
_entry.id   AF-A0A817N1F1-F1
#
_cell.length_a   1.000
_cell.length_b   1.000
_cell.length_c   1.000
_cell.angle_alpha   90.00
_cell.angle_beta   90.00
_cell.angle_gamma   90.00
#
_symmetry.space_group_name_H-M   'P 1'
#
loop_
_entity.id
_entity.type
_entity.pdbx_description
1 polymer ?
#
loop_
_entity_poly.entity_id
_entity_poly.type
_entity_poly.pdbx_seq_one_letter_code
_entity_poly.pdbx_strand_id
1 'polypeptide(L)'
;MAYHHQHDCLILSALGCGAFKNPPTHMASIFKSVIQQYAGYFKTIHFAIIDDHNTGNQHNPDGNYLPFKRILDGFRVNATTHELCVGMASGPFKITGKDQENMIIDDVYIFGLPPCQYGAECYDLGDVQHCQAYSHPPLCPQHGACEQFLADGMHRSFFIHRKKCQHGGECLHITDEKHSRQYEHPEFCPANSECLDTSKDHLFHYRHLPRCKTGPIKCLLFLKRDPEHCRSYRHCKITCEFGTFCVNFHDQEHFNDQLHPFYQPCPSTPFSCRYYSDFLQAKEDPSAKTRPEVEEHCITFSHVCPFGRQCTDTSKLHSYTSIHIARKTCPDWDKCSKMIDEEHLNSFTHPKLPDIRYLCKYAGSECYSRTNHDHLIRFRHAGNYNHIGVVRYFGLNKRVNFVRNQYTMINTVRAYAEAEKWKEPKMAIPQQLIEWILALQPIHRCNKVIFESILVHGHTMSRDYMNLLSEAQFVANAVEQHNEVRRILDHHNNQALQNHGRDFIRALVAIEFDKAAPKSLLLPRRFSGVPNPHFPGTVHHSPNHDQQTSVANTKELQLKLLLTADEITTIRTHATQIAQASLQLHSNPLGIGHAPDQALGTNKHVFSIMGPHLGHYYGDIFIIFKRELMYHPDSNFSIQAATTFGASTNAYKMRPWLKDPGSDMDRIQQFHWNKLHCSVPGYEEAAAIELMALTGQQKKTMNVDLKDIQHRWVTIDSHQVFEMHLPQLIPLDYIDRIYMPTTVFHSLTPSAQQLAKKTFHDRLTITSHIVDLNALNQLDSTRVPYQKYVTDEIMKMITGSSFHSPRGTLITLPASKFEHQVAIPMTILQSYRQYQEQQGESDITFIYWQAMGGDMMLTVSNAFIDPTTEQTGLQCLTCYIADIPLTHNDVTYHESYSYVTNFRPYYHDMIMQDHKLMKAMSNSFHRGCNTDDYITYCLIIKLKSKEVILTHAGSNSIYNHQTINYVFEQSELDLSKLDYIYISAGARIVPVRNLVIRHQPIPEYHPSFDKTFKSDNTAVPSTLENIPVVASHSNPPKEQSPPKSIWNQVKHIFSSETSIRKPCSDSVSCLLQYSVKEHNEKYSHPCRFSEICRNMPDHPHLEHIQHSVPKCKYNTTCNKRGDPIHRAQYRHSDLPDYLVPCRNQQSCVYKNETDHKIKYSHGERVPLP
;
A
#
# COMPACT_ATOMS: atom_id res chain seq x y z
N MET A 1 7.56 44.12 73.32
CA MET A 1 7.74 45.27 74.24
C MET A 1 8.16 46.52 73.48
N ALA A 2 9.37 46.59 72.91
CA ALA A 2 9.84 47.78 72.18
C ALA A 2 8.89 48.25 71.06
N TYR A 3 8.38 47.31 70.27
CA TYR A 3 7.36 47.56 69.25
C TYR A 3 6.05 48.13 69.83
N HIS A 4 5.52 47.57 70.93
CA HIS A 4 4.31 48.08 71.58
C HIS A 4 4.46 49.51 72.13
N HIS A 5 5.70 49.97 72.35
CA HIS A 5 6.02 51.34 72.73
C HIS A 5 6.45 52.21 71.52
N GLN A 6 6.18 51.75 70.29
CA GLN A 6 6.43 52.48 69.03
C GLN A 6 7.90 52.88 68.80
N HIS A 7 8.85 52.07 69.27
CA HIS A 7 10.27 52.26 68.93
C HIS A 7 10.58 51.68 67.55
N ASP A 8 11.34 52.42 66.73
CA ASP A 8 11.74 52.00 65.38
C ASP A 8 13.20 51.51 65.29
N CYS A 9 13.96 51.60 66.39
CA CYS A 9 15.34 51.13 66.49
C CYS A 9 15.53 50.31 67.77
N LEU A 10 16.41 49.30 67.72
CA LEU A 10 16.79 48.51 68.89
C LEU A 10 18.28 48.64 69.19
N ILE A 11 18.62 48.75 70.47
CA ILE A 11 19.98 48.60 70.97
C ILE A 11 19.97 47.42 71.94
N LEU A 12 20.71 46.37 71.59
CA LEU A 12 20.77 45.11 72.33
C LEU A 12 22.20 44.86 72.79
N SER A 13 22.36 44.20 73.93
CA SER A 13 23.67 43.63 74.32
C SER A 13 23.90 42.31 73.57
N ALA A 14 24.98 41.59 73.90
CA ALA A 14 25.20 40.20 73.46
C ALA A 14 24.23 39.24 74.16
N LEU A 15 22.93 39.50 73.99
CA LEU A 15 21.85 38.94 74.79
C LEU A 15 21.83 37.41 74.67
N GLY A 16 21.78 36.73 75.80
CA GLY A 16 21.73 35.28 75.85
C GLY A 16 23.09 34.56 75.68
N CYS A 17 24.21 35.26 75.54
CA CYS A 17 25.56 34.65 75.64
C CYS A 17 26.42 35.32 76.73
N GLY A 18 27.68 34.91 76.89
CA GLY A 18 28.55 35.37 77.97
C GLY A 18 28.16 34.80 79.33
N ALA A 19 27.44 35.59 80.14
CA ALA A 19 27.02 35.22 81.51
C ALA A 19 26.19 33.93 81.57
N PHE A 20 25.39 33.66 80.53
CA PHE A 20 24.56 32.45 80.41
C PHE A 20 25.29 31.25 79.80
N LYS A 21 26.58 31.39 79.47
CA LYS A 21 27.45 30.35 78.92
C LYS A 21 27.02 29.72 77.59
N ASN A 22 26.03 30.28 76.89
CA ASN A 22 25.68 29.83 75.54
C ASN A 22 26.76 30.25 74.52
N PRO A 23 27.03 29.43 73.49
CA PRO A 23 28.01 29.75 72.46
C PRO A 23 27.64 31.03 71.69
N PRO A 24 28.50 32.07 71.66
CA PRO A 24 28.14 33.35 71.05
C PRO A 24 27.89 33.29 69.54
N THR A 25 28.64 32.46 68.81
CA THR A 25 28.42 32.22 67.38
C THR A 25 27.02 31.67 67.11
N HIS A 26 26.57 30.74 67.96
CA HIS A 26 25.24 30.15 67.81
C HIS A 26 24.15 31.17 68.12
N MET A 27 24.33 31.98 69.17
CA MET A 27 23.39 33.07 69.52
C MET A 27 23.31 34.12 68.42
N ALA A 28 24.43 34.52 67.83
CA ALA A 28 24.44 35.46 66.71
C ALA A 28 23.68 34.91 65.48
N SER A 29 23.82 33.63 65.16
CA SER A 29 23.03 32.98 64.10
C SER A 29 21.54 32.93 64.43
N ILE A 30 21.16 32.68 65.69
CA ILE A 30 19.76 32.76 66.14
C ILE A 30 19.21 34.17 65.90
N PHE A 31 19.95 35.20 66.33
CA PHE A 31 19.54 36.58 66.10
C PHE A 31 19.43 36.90 64.61
N LYS A 32 20.33 36.40 63.77
CA LYS A 32 20.23 36.57 62.32
C LYS A 32 18.91 36.03 61.78
N SER A 33 18.53 34.80 62.16
CA SER A 33 17.26 34.19 61.75
C SER A 33 16.06 34.95 62.31
N VAL A 34 16.08 35.35 63.58
CA VAL A 34 14.99 36.14 64.20
C VAL A 34 14.84 37.51 63.52
N ILE A 35 15.94 38.20 63.24
CA ILE A 35 15.92 39.49 62.52
C ILE A 35 15.30 39.32 61.13
N GLN A 36 15.56 38.20 60.44
CA GLN A 36 14.91 37.88 59.18
C GLN A 36 13.40 37.63 59.34
N GLN A 37 12.96 36.96 60.42
CA GLN A 37 11.54 36.74 60.69
C GLN A 37 10.78 38.06 60.93
N TYR A 38 11.40 39.03 61.60
CA TYR A 38 10.82 40.34 61.91
C TYR A 38 11.30 41.45 60.96
N ALA A 39 11.69 41.10 59.73
CA ALA A 39 12.17 42.06 58.75
C ALA A 39 11.13 43.18 58.52
N GLY A 40 11.57 44.43 58.61
CA GLY A 40 10.72 45.62 58.42
C GLY A 40 10.15 46.25 59.71
N TYR A 41 10.26 45.60 60.87
CA TYR A 41 9.75 46.16 62.14
C TYR A 41 10.62 47.28 62.73
N PHE A 42 11.93 47.18 62.50
CA PHE A 42 12.89 48.15 63.00
C PHE A 42 13.76 48.63 61.84
N LYS A 43 13.98 49.94 61.76
CA LYS A 43 14.88 50.56 60.78
C LYS A 43 16.30 50.10 60.98
N THR A 44 16.76 50.02 62.23
CA THR A 44 18.09 49.55 62.59
C THR A 44 18.10 48.78 63.91
N ILE A 45 18.99 47.79 64.00
CA ILE A 45 19.25 47.02 65.22
C ILE A 45 20.75 47.07 65.46
N HIS A 46 21.16 47.61 66.61
CA HIS A 46 22.55 47.72 67.02
C HIS A 46 22.83 46.77 68.17
N PHE A 47 23.86 45.93 68.03
CA PHE A 47 24.36 45.13 69.13
C PHE A 47 25.54 45.86 69.80
N ALA A 48 25.28 46.49 70.95
CA ALA A 48 26.28 47.16 71.77
C ALA A 48 26.97 46.14 72.67
N ILE A 49 28.05 45.55 72.16
CA ILE A 49 28.78 44.46 72.82
C ILE A 49 30.14 44.97 73.29
N ILE A 50 30.41 44.77 74.58
CA ILE A 50 31.71 44.98 75.20
C ILE A 50 32.15 43.63 75.75
N ASP A 51 33.34 43.19 75.36
CA ASP A 51 33.95 41.99 75.92
C ASP A 51 34.49 42.29 77.32
N ASP A 52 33.85 41.71 78.33
CA ASP A 52 34.16 41.91 79.75
C ASP A 52 34.76 40.63 80.38
N HIS A 53 34.80 40.56 81.71
CA HIS A 53 35.27 39.38 82.44
C HIS A 53 34.52 38.06 82.10
N ASN A 54 33.38 38.10 81.41
CA ASN A 54 32.65 36.91 80.96
C ASN A 54 33.10 36.40 79.58
N THR A 55 34.15 36.97 79.00
CA THR A 55 34.66 36.66 77.65
C THR A 55 36.04 35.99 77.67
N GLY A 56 36.39 35.26 76.60
CA GLY A 56 37.66 34.52 76.52
C GLY A 56 37.69 33.22 77.35
N ASN A 57 36.54 32.74 77.82
CA ASN A 57 36.42 31.46 78.52
C ASN A 57 36.34 30.29 77.51
N GLN A 58 36.45 29.05 77.98
CA GLN A 58 36.38 27.86 77.12
C GLN A 58 35.14 27.82 76.20
N HIS A 59 34.00 28.33 76.65
CA HIS A 59 32.75 28.35 75.87
C HIS A 59 32.63 29.55 74.91
N ASN A 60 33.50 30.57 75.02
CA ASN A 60 33.53 31.76 74.17
C ASN A 60 34.97 32.31 73.97
N PRO A 61 35.88 31.52 73.38
CA PRO A 61 37.29 31.87 73.27
C PRO A 61 37.54 33.14 72.44
N ASP A 62 36.67 33.41 71.46
CA ASP A 62 36.71 34.60 70.60
C ASP A 62 36.00 35.84 71.22
N GLY A 63 35.59 35.74 72.49
CA GLY A 63 34.71 36.71 73.13
C GLY A 63 33.28 36.68 72.58
N ASN A 64 32.48 37.70 72.93
CA ASN A 64 31.09 37.82 72.46
C ASN A 64 30.99 38.76 71.25
N TYR A 65 31.87 39.76 71.16
CA TYR A 65 31.84 40.76 70.09
C TYR A 65 32.16 40.17 68.72
N LEU A 66 33.27 39.42 68.59
CA LEU A 66 33.76 38.96 67.30
C LEU A 66 32.78 38.03 66.56
N PRO A 67 32.12 37.06 67.23
CA PRO A 67 31.10 36.22 66.59
C PRO A 67 29.88 37.00 66.10
N PHE A 68 29.35 37.94 66.90
CA PHE A 68 28.24 38.80 66.49
C PHE A 68 28.62 39.70 65.33
N LYS A 69 29.82 40.28 65.36
CA LYS A 69 30.33 41.08 64.25
C LYS A 69 30.41 40.27 62.96
N ARG A 70 31.00 39.08 62.99
CA ARG A 70 31.14 38.22 61.78
C ARG A 70 29.79 37.88 61.15
N ILE A 71 28.74 37.70 61.95
CA ILE A 71 27.44 37.20 61.48
C ILE A 71 26.46 38.32 61.15
N LEU A 72 26.47 39.43 61.90
CA LEU A 72 25.44 40.48 61.86
C LEU A 72 25.96 41.85 61.40
N ASP A 73 27.27 42.10 61.38
CA ASP A 73 27.80 43.41 60.97
C ASP A 73 27.51 43.67 59.49
N GLY A 74 26.87 44.81 59.21
CA GLY A 74 26.38 45.14 57.88
C GLY A 74 25.25 44.24 57.35
N PHE A 75 24.69 43.34 58.17
CA PHE A 75 23.58 42.48 57.76
C PHE A 75 22.32 43.30 57.46
N ARG A 76 21.81 43.19 56.23
CA ARG A 76 20.60 43.86 55.78
C ARG A 76 19.56 42.83 55.38
N VAL A 77 18.33 43.06 55.80
CA VAL A 77 17.16 42.29 55.38
C VAL A 77 16.10 43.25 54.88
N ASN A 78 15.51 42.96 53.73
CA ASN A 78 14.39 43.71 53.18
C ASN A 78 13.09 43.14 53.73
N ALA A 79 12.06 43.97 53.87
CA ALA A 79 10.71 43.49 54.13
C ALA A 79 10.27 42.52 53.02
N THR A 80 9.54 41.47 53.38
CA THR A 80 9.04 40.46 52.44
C THR A 80 8.09 41.10 51.44
N THR A 81 8.42 41.04 50.14
CA THR A 81 7.65 41.66 49.04
C THR A 81 6.65 40.72 48.35
N HIS A 82 6.49 39.47 48.81
CA HIS A 82 5.52 38.54 48.25
C HIS A 82 4.13 38.80 48.84
N GLU A 83 3.10 38.73 48.01
CA GLU A 83 1.68 38.94 48.33
C GLU A 83 1.28 38.33 49.68
N LEU A 84 1.30 39.16 50.73
CA LEU A 84 0.79 38.80 52.04
C LEU A 84 -0.73 38.93 51.97
N CYS A 85 -1.44 37.82 51.77
CA CYS A 85 -2.89 37.80 51.79
C CYS A 85 -3.42 38.06 53.21
N VAL A 86 -4.46 38.88 53.32
CA VAL A 86 -5.19 39.15 54.56
C VAL A 86 -5.58 37.83 55.21
N GLY A 87 -5.10 37.58 56.44
CA GLY A 87 -5.41 36.38 57.20
C GLY A 87 -4.31 35.31 57.27
N MET A 88 -3.23 35.40 56.48
CA MET A 88 -2.09 34.49 56.60
C MET A 88 -1.20 34.81 57.82
N ALA A 89 -0.78 33.77 58.55
CA ALA A 89 0.23 33.86 59.59
C ALA A 89 1.63 33.67 58.97
N SER A 90 2.55 34.61 59.19
CA SER A 90 3.95 34.48 58.79
C SER A 90 4.83 34.71 60.01
N GLY A 91 5.29 33.61 60.61
CA GLY A 91 6.02 33.66 61.87
C GLY A 91 5.13 34.09 63.05
N PRO A 92 5.68 34.81 64.05
CA PRO A 92 4.97 35.12 65.29
C PRO A 92 3.97 36.29 65.18
N PHE A 93 3.60 36.73 63.97
CA PHE A 93 2.68 37.84 63.78
C PHE A 93 1.69 37.67 62.61
N LYS A 94 0.59 38.44 62.66
CA LYS A 94 -0.49 38.46 61.67
C LYS A 94 -0.77 39.88 61.19
N ILE A 95 -0.98 40.05 59.89
CA ILE A 95 -1.38 41.31 59.28
C ILE A 95 -2.92 41.35 59.18
N THR A 96 -3.52 42.43 59.68
CA THR A 96 -4.98 42.61 59.83
C THR A 96 -5.58 43.63 58.86
N GLY A 97 -4.75 44.50 58.25
CA GLY A 97 -5.16 45.53 57.29
C GLY A 97 -5.40 45.00 55.86
N LYS A 98 -6.29 45.67 55.12
CA LYS A 98 -6.74 45.26 53.77
C LYS A 98 -5.92 45.83 52.60
N ASP A 99 -4.97 46.72 52.85
CA ASP A 99 -4.30 47.51 51.80
C ASP A 99 -2.77 47.39 51.92
N GLN A 100 -2.14 46.72 50.95
CA GLN A 100 -0.69 46.40 51.00
C GLN A 100 0.20 47.63 50.80
N GLU A 101 -0.30 48.67 50.11
CA GLU A 101 0.50 49.85 49.78
C GLU A 101 0.60 50.88 50.92
N ASN A 102 -0.26 50.78 51.94
CA ASN A 102 -0.32 51.71 53.08
C ASN A 102 -0.40 50.99 54.44
N MET A 103 0.36 49.91 54.61
CA MET A 103 0.46 49.24 55.92
C MET A 103 0.97 50.21 56.98
N ILE A 104 0.15 50.48 57.99
CA ILE A 104 0.57 51.19 59.20
C ILE A 104 0.94 50.18 60.28
N ILE A 105 1.77 50.61 61.23
CA ILE A 105 2.31 49.75 62.28
C ILE A 105 1.19 49.04 63.07
N ASP A 106 0.02 49.65 63.23
CA ASP A 106 -1.13 49.07 63.96
C ASP A 106 -1.83 47.92 63.21
N ASP A 107 -1.50 47.68 61.94
CA ASP A 107 -2.06 46.59 61.15
C ASP A 107 -1.45 45.22 61.50
N VAL A 108 -0.53 45.15 62.47
CA VAL A 108 0.26 43.95 62.77
C VAL A 108 0.09 43.47 64.23
N TYR A 109 -0.32 42.22 64.42
CA TYR A 109 -0.57 41.61 65.72
C TYR A 109 0.40 40.46 66.01
N ILE A 110 1.13 40.50 67.12
CA ILE A 110 2.03 39.41 67.57
C ILE A 110 1.20 38.33 68.29
N PHE A 111 1.23 37.10 67.79
CA PHE A 111 0.44 35.96 68.28
C PHE A 111 0.94 35.43 69.64
N GLY A 112 0.01 35.09 70.54
CA GLY A 112 0.26 34.42 71.83
C GLY A 112 0.08 32.90 71.83
N LEU A 113 0.05 32.24 70.65
CA LEU A 113 -0.17 30.79 70.54
C LEU A 113 1.08 29.98 70.94
N PRO A 114 0.92 28.82 71.62
CA PRO A 114 2.03 27.93 71.90
C PRO A 114 2.69 27.43 70.60
N PRO A 115 4.02 27.27 70.56
CA PRO A 115 4.72 26.77 69.37
C PRO A 115 4.32 25.32 69.06
N CYS A 116 4.16 25.03 67.78
CA CYS A 116 3.94 23.68 67.29
C CYS A 116 5.14 22.79 67.64
N GLN A 117 4.88 21.61 68.20
CA GLN A 117 5.93 20.65 68.57
C GLN A 117 6.81 20.20 67.39
N TYR A 118 6.30 20.30 66.16
CA TYR A 118 6.99 19.91 64.94
C TYR A 118 7.66 21.09 64.20
N GLY A 119 7.50 22.33 64.69
CA GLY A 119 8.19 23.51 64.17
C GLY A 119 8.13 23.66 62.63
N ALA A 120 9.30 23.87 62.01
CA ALA A 120 9.45 24.02 60.56
C ALA A 120 9.20 22.73 59.76
N GLU A 121 9.07 21.58 60.44
CA GLU A 121 8.82 20.26 59.85
C GLU A 121 7.36 19.80 60.06
N CYS A 122 6.46 20.70 60.50
CA CYS A 122 5.05 20.38 60.69
C CYS A 122 4.34 20.03 59.37
N TYR A 123 3.64 18.89 59.33
CA TYR A 123 2.89 18.42 58.16
C TYR A 123 1.44 18.94 58.12
N ASP A 124 0.95 19.55 59.19
CA ASP A 124 -0.45 19.98 59.38
C ASP A 124 -0.66 21.48 59.11
N LEU A 125 0.25 22.12 58.36
CA LEU A 125 0.20 23.55 58.04
C LEU A 125 -1.04 24.00 57.26
N GLY A 126 -1.76 23.06 56.64
CA GLY A 126 -3.04 23.29 55.94
C GLY A 126 -4.29 23.00 56.78
N ASP A 127 -4.14 22.51 58.01
CA ASP A 127 -5.27 22.27 58.92
C ASP A 127 -5.60 23.56 59.68
N VAL A 128 -6.80 24.10 59.42
CA VAL A 128 -7.27 25.36 59.99
C VAL A 128 -7.39 25.29 61.51
N GLN A 129 -7.81 24.15 62.08
CA GLN A 129 -7.93 24.00 63.53
C GLN A 129 -6.55 23.91 64.18
N HIS A 130 -5.61 23.21 63.54
CA HIS A 130 -4.22 23.12 64.00
C HIS A 130 -3.53 24.49 64.00
N CYS A 131 -3.62 25.23 62.90
CA CYS A 131 -3.01 26.56 62.75
C CYS A 131 -3.70 27.64 63.60
N GLN A 132 -4.91 27.39 64.11
CA GLN A 132 -5.55 28.24 65.12
C GLN A 132 -5.07 27.92 66.55
N ALA A 133 -4.57 26.71 66.79
CA ALA A 133 -4.13 26.25 68.12
C ALA A 133 -2.61 26.42 68.34
N TYR A 134 -1.80 26.40 67.30
CA TYR A 134 -0.34 26.41 67.39
C TYR A 134 0.32 27.42 66.44
N SER A 135 1.48 27.96 66.86
CA SER A 135 2.32 28.83 66.01
C SER A 135 3.40 28.03 65.27
N HIS A 136 3.73 28.46 64.04
CA HIS A 136 4.73 27.83 63.18
C HIS A 136 5.77 28.84 62.71
N PRO A 137 7.00 28.40 62.35
CA PRO A 137 7.96 29.26 61.68
C PRO A 137 7.44 29.78 60.33
N PRO A 138 7.86 30.96 59.85
CA PRO A 138 7.44 31.49 58.57
C PRO A 138 7.91 30.63 57.38
N LEU A 139 7.25 30.77 56.23
CA LEU A 139 7.77 30.22 54.97
C LEU A 139 9.07 30.93 54.59
N CYS A 140 10.03 30.18 54.04
CA CYS A 140 11.26 30.78 53.54
C CYS A 140 10.95 31.74 52.39
N PRO A 141 11.40 33.01 52.43
CA PRO A 141 11.21 33.95 51.33
C PRO A 141 11.78 33.46 49.99
N GLN A 142 12.80 32.60 50.04
CA GLN A 142 13.49 32.04 48.88
C GLN A 142 12.92 30.67 48.42
N HIS A 143 11.90 30.13 49.10
CA HIS A 143 11.19 28.89 48.75
C HIS A 143 12.14 27.73 48.36
N GLY A 144 11.78 26.91 47.37
CA GLY A 144 12.61 25.82 46.86
C GLY A 144 13.91 26.22 46.14
N ALA A 145 14.30 27.50 46.14
CA ALA A 145 15.57 28.02 45.60
C ALA A 145 16.54 28.49 46.70
N CYS A 146 16.23 28.25 47.98
CA CYS A 146 17.05 28.70 49.09
C CYS A 146 18.37 27.90 49.21
N GLU A 147 19.50 28.55 48.89
CA GLU A 147 20.84 27.96 49.06
C GLU A 147 21.22 27.74 50.55
N GLN A 148 20.57 28.46 51.47
CA GLN A 148 20.82 28.36 52.92
C GLN A 148 20.17 27.11 53.55
N PHE A 149 19.22 26.47 52.87
CA PHE A 149 18.52 25.29 53.39
C PHE A 149 19.44 24.11 53.74
N LEU A 150 20.50 23.91 52.94
CA LEU A 150 21.50 22.85 53.17
C LEU A 150 22.69 23.34 54.01
N ALA A 151 22.99 24.63 54.00
CA ALA A 151 24.20 25.21 54.58
C ALA A 151 24.01 25.74 56.02
N ASP A 152 22.78 26.03 56.45
CA ASP A 152 22.48 26.63 57.75
C ASP A 152 21.36 25.85 58.48
N GLY A 153 21.76 24.99 59.42
CA GLY A 153 20.83 24.20 60.23
C GLY A 153 19.88 25.02 61.09
N MET A 154 20.25 26.27 61.41
CA MET A 154 19.37 27.20 62.13
C MET A 154 18.33 27.78 61.18
N HIS A 155 18.72 28.25 60.00
CA HIS A 155 17.78 28.69 58.97
C HIS A 155 16.71 27.62 58.68
N ARG A 156 17.12 26.35 58.53
CA ARG A 156 16.21 25.21 58.30
C ARG A 156 15.20 25.00 59.45
N SER A 157 15.55 25.36 60.68
CA SER A 157 14.68 25.22 61.86
C SER A 157 13.71 26.41 62.03
N PHE A 158 14.07 27.57 61.48
CA PHE A 158 13.31 28.81 61.61
C PHE A 158 12.51 29.18 60.35
N PHE A 159 12.58 28.38 59.27
CA PHE A 159 11.81 28.60 58.03
C PHE A 159 11.30 27.29 57.39
N ILE A 160 10.04 27.30 56.96
CA ILE A 160 9.41 26.17 56.25
C ILE A 160 9.78 26.22 54.75
N HIS A 161 10.18 25.09 54.18
CA HIS A 161 10.49 24.91 52.75
C HIS A 161 9.67 23.76 52.16
N ARG A 162 9.03 23.97 51.02
CA ARG A 162 8.35 22.89 50.27
C ARG A 162 9.30 22.32 49.21
N LYS A 163 9.20 21.03 48.90
CA LYS A 163 10.07 20.37 47.91
C LYS A 163 9.56 20.62 46.50
N LYS A 164 10.42 20.77 45.49
CA LYS A 164 9.93 20.81 44.09
C LYS A 164 9.35 19.45 43.70
N CYS A 165 8.19 19.44 43.03
CA CYS A 165 7.61 18.21 42.50
C CYS A 165 8.49 17.63 41.39
N GLN A 166 8.82 16.34 41.46
CA GLN A 166 9.59 15.63 40.44
C GLN A 166 8.87 15.51 39.08
N HIS A 167 7.55 15.75 39.07
CA HIS A 167 6.70 15.70 37.87
C HIS A 167 6.36 17.10 37.32
N GLY A 168 6.89 18.16 37.93
CA GLY A 168 6.71 19.54 37.44
C GLY A 168 5.25 19.92 37.21
N GLY A 169 4.96 20.51 36.05
CA GLY A 169 3.62 20.89 35.59
C GLY A 169 2.70 19.72 35.23
N GLU A 170 3.24 18.51 35.05
CA GLU A 170 2.49 17.30 34.66
C GLU A 170 2.09 16.43 35.86
N CYS A 171 2.19 16.94 37.09
CA CYS A 171 1.88 16.15 38.27
C CYS A 171 0.40 15.74 38.35
N LEU A 172 0.14 14.42 38.26
CA LEU A 172 -1.20 13.84 38.40
C LEU A 172 -1.76 13.89 39.83
N HIS A 173 -0.89 14.12 40.82
CA HIS A 173 -1.24 14.18 42.25
C HIS A 173 -1.43 15.61 42.74
N ILE A 174 -1.51 16.60 41.84
CA ILE A 174 -1.62 18.01 42.22
C ILE A 174 -2.90 18.33 43.02
N THR A 175 -3.96 17.56 42.83
CA THR A 175 -5.23 17.67 43.57
C THR A 175 -5.24 16.87 44.87
N ASP A 176 -4.23 16.05 45.14
CA ASP A 176 -4.09 15.36 46.42
C ASP A 176 -3.62 16.38 47.48
N GLU A 177 -4.44 16.58 48.50
CA GLU A 177 -4.14 17.50 49.60
C GLU A 177 -2.83 17.15 50.31
N LYS A 178 -2.47 15.87 50.45
CA LYS A 178 -1.20 15.49 51.11
C LYS A 178 0.00 15.84 50.24
N HIS A 179 -0.11 15.63 48.93
CA HIS A 179 0.96 15.90 47.96
C HIS A 179 1.19 17.40 47.77
N SER A 180 0.11 18.16 47.56
CA SER A 180 0.16 19.63 47.39
C SER A 180 0.66 20.38 48.63
N ARG A 181 0.55 19.76 49.82
CA ARG A 181 1.14 20.28 51.07
C ARG A 181 2.66 20.07 51.17
N GLN A 182 3.21 19.04 50.52
CA GLN A 182 4.64 18.69 50.58
C GLN A 182 5.45 19.21 49.40
N TYR A 183 4.81 19.41 48.24
CA TYR A 183 5.47 19.73 46.99
C TYR A 183 4.98 21.03 46.33
N GLU A 184 5.93 21.88 45.96
CA GLU A 184 5.73 23.04 45.09
C GLU A 184 5.60 22.60 43.62
N HIS A 185 4.64 23.21 42.94
CA HIS A 185 4.38 23.01 41.51
C HIS A 185 4.60 24.31 40.75
N PRO A 186 4.98 24.26 39.47
CA PRO A 186 5.20 25.46 38.66
C PRO A 186 3.93 26.29 38.46
N GLU A 187 4.06 27.52 37.96
CA GLU A 187 2.89 28.35 37.65
C GLU A 187 2.07 27.79 36.47
N PHE A 188 0.84 28.25 36.33
CA PHE A 188 0.06 27.94 35.12
C PHE A 188 0.69 28.62 33.90
N CYS A 189 0.61 27.96 32.76
CA CYS A 189 1.08 28.49 31.50
C CYS A 189 0.45 29.87 31.22
N PRO A 190 1.23 30.91 30.89
CA PRO A 190 0.70 32.23 30.58
C PRO A 190 -0.32 32.24 29.44
N ALA A 191 -0.20 31.29 28.50
CA ALA A 191 -1.13 31.12 27.38
C ALA A 191 -2.41 30.34 27.73
N ASN A 192 -2.54 29.81 28.95
CA ASN A 192 -3.72 29.13 29.49
C ASN A 192 -4.37 28.11 28.52
N SER A 193 -5.66 28.29 28.15
CA SER A 193 -6.41 27.44 27.22
C SER A 193 -5.90 27.49 25.77
N GLU A 194 -5.13 28.52 25.40
CA GLU A 194 -4.60 28.75 24.04
C GLU A 194 -3.21 28.15 23.84
N CYS A 195 -2.60 27.58 24.89
CA CYS A 195 -1.28 26.97 24.80
C CYS A 195 -1.28 25.75 23.85
N LEU A 196 -0.51 25.86 22.77
CA LEU A 196 -0.26 24.79 21.79
C LEU A 196 1.07 24.05 22.00
N ASP A 197 1.90 24.50 22.95
CA ASP A 197 3.18 23.87 23.25
C ASP A 197 2.98 22.56 24.03
N THR A 198 3.59 21.51 23.50
CA THR A 198 3.48 20.14 24.02
C THR A 198 4.85 19.52 24.26
N SER A 199 5.91 20.33 24.21
CA SER A 199 7.27 19.88 24.51
C SER A 199 7.37 19.46 25.97
N LYS A 200 8.15 18.39 26.24
CA LYS A 200 8.35 17.89 27.60
C LYS A 200 8.92 18.95 28.54
N ASP A 201 9.79 19.81 28.01
CA ASP A 201 10.38 20.89 28.78
C ASP A 201 9.34 21.95 29.18
N HIS A 202 8.49 22.39 28.24
CA HIS A 202 7.41 23.33 28.53
C HIS A 202 6.38 22.76 29.52
N LEU A 203 5.96 21.50 29.31
CA LEU A 203 4.99 20.83 30.20
C LEU A 203 5.57 20.57 31.60
N PHE A 204 6.89 20.39 31.71
CA PHE A 204 7.55 20.29 33.01
C PHE A 204 7.59 21.63 33.75
N HIS A 205 7.84 22.74 33.05
CA HIS A 205 7.97 24.07 33.64
C HIS A 205 6.66 24.83 33.86
N TYR A 206 5.54 24.38 33.26
CA TYR A 206 4.24 25.05 33.39
C TYR A 206 3.11 24.07 33.59
N ARG A 207 2.14 24.43 34.44
CA ARG A 207 0.86 23.72 34.56
C ARG A 207 -0.08 24.12 33.45
N HIS A 208 -0.86 23.16 32.94
CA HIS A 208 -1.86 23.42 31.90
C HIS A 208 -3.24 22.95 32.33
N LEU A 209 -4.27 23.55 31.74
CA LEU A 209 -5.63 23.02 31.80
C LEU A 209 -5.68 21.59 31.20
N PRO A 210 -6.62 20.74 31.66
CA PRO A 210 -6.86 19.45 31.07
C PRO A 210 -7.07 19.56 29.55
N ARG A 211 -6.57 18.58 28.80
CA ARG A 211 -6.83 18.50 27.36
C ARG A 211 -8.28 18.11 27.12
N CYS A 212 -8.91 18.77 26.15
CA CYS A 212 -10.22 18.34 25.67
C CYS A 212 -10.11 16.94 25.04
N LYS A 213 -10.94 15.99 25.50
CA LYS A 213 -10.93 14.60 24.99
C LYS A 213 -11.25 14.49 23.49
N THR A 214 -11.95 15.46 22.92
CA THR A 214 -12.32 15.48 21.50
C THR A 214 -11.34 16.27 20.62
N GLY A 215 -10.33 16.93 21.21
CA GLY A 215 -9.34 17.74 20.46
C GLY A 215 -9.91 19.01 19.82
N PRO A 216 -9.08 19.79 19.09
CA PRO A 216 -9.48 21.07 18.49
C PRO A 216 -10.48 20.95 17.34
N ILE A 217 -10.45 19.85 16.58
CA ILE A 217 -11.22 19.72 15.32
C ILE A 217 -12.63 19.19 15.58
N LYS A 218 -12.83 18.25 16.51
CA LYS A 218 -14.12 17.57 16.73
C LYS A 218 -14.93 18.13 17.91
N CYS A 219 -14.36 19.03 18.69
CA CYS A 219 -15.05 19.60 19.86
C CYS A 219 -16.09 20.64 19.44
N LEU A 220 -17.36 20.25 19.38
CA LEU A 220 -18.46 21.18 19.06
C LEU A 220 -18.56 22.36 20.05
N LEU A 221 -18.28 22.14 21.35
CA LEU A 221 -18.32 23.19 22.36
C LEU A 221 -17.24 24.26 22.12
N PHE A 222 -16.05 23.84 21.71
CA PHE A 222 -14.97 24.75 21.33
C PHE A 222 -15.23 25.45 20.00
N LEU A 223 -15.72 24.73 18.99
CA LEU A 223 -16.12 25.33 17.71
C LEU A 223 -17.23 26.38 17.89
N LYS A 224 -18.12 26.18 18.87
CA LYS A 224 -19.15 27.15 19.28
C LYS A 224 -18.65 28.23 20.24
N ARG A 225 -17.37 28.19 20.63
CA ARG A 225 -16.75 29.07 21.65
C ARG A 225 -17.54 29.14 22.96
N ASP A 226 -17.96 27.99 23.47
CA ASP A 226 -18.62 27.90 24.77
C ASP A 226 -17.71 28.44 25.91
N PRO A 227 -18.14 29.45 26.67
CA PRO A 227 -17.27 30.13 27.65
C PRO A 227 -16.82 29.25 28.81
N GLU A 228 -17.66 28.33 29.31
CA GLU A 228 -17.30 27.45 30.43
C GLU A 228 -16.34 26.35 29.98
N HIS A 229 -16.59 25.77 28.81
CA HIS A 229 -15.74 24.75 28.21
C HIS A 229 -14.35 25.29 27.87
N CYS A 230 -14.28 26.47 27.22
CA CYS A 230 -13.00 27.09 26.84
C CYS A 230 -12.17 27.56 28.04
N ARG A 231 -12.78 27.81 29.20
CA ARG A 231 -12.05 28.09 30.45
C ARG A 231 -11.51 26.84 31.14
N SER A 232 -12.09 25.68 30.85
CA SER A 232 -11.81 24.43 31.57
C SER A 232 -10.89 23.49 30.79
N TYR A 233 -10.77 23.66 29.48
CA TYR A 233 -10.01 22.75 28.61
C TYR A 233 -9.14 23.49 27.61
N ARG A 234 -7.97 22.92 27.32
CA ARG A 234 -7.14 23.31 26.17
C ARG A 234 -7.38 22.42 24.95
N HIS A 235 -7.28 23.01 23.77
CA HIS A 235 -7.57 22.37 22.48
C HIS A 235 -6.32 22.34 21.60
N CYS A 236 -5.32 21.59 22.04
CA CYS A 236 -4.11 21.34 21.25
C CYS A 236 -4.12 19.91 20.69
N LYS A 237 -3.40 19.70 19.58
CA LYS A 237 -3.20 18.36 18.99
C LYS A 237 -2.50 17.42 19.98
N ILE A 238 -2.79 16.14 19.90
CA ILE A 238 -2.18 15.11 20.76
C ILE A 238 -0.89 14.63 20.11
N THR A 239 0.19 14.47 20.87
CA THR A 239 1.44 13.94 20.32
C THR A 239 1.23 12.50 19.85
N CYS A 240 1.66 12.18 18.62
CA CYS A 240 1.58 10.82 18.11
C CYS A 240 2.44 9.88 18.98
N GLU A 241 1.85 8.78 19.45
CA GLU A 241 2.54 7.79 20.31
C GLU A 241 3.77 7.18 19.62
N PHE A 242 3.76 7.12 18.29
CA PHE A 242 4.84 6.57 17.47
C PHE A 242 5.84 7.63 16.97
N GLY A 243 5.55 8.93 17.10
CA GLY A 243 6.46 10.00 16.64
C GLY A 243 6.93 9.82 15.20
N THR A 244 8.26 9.73 14.98
CA THR A 244 8.89 9.47 13.66
C THR A 244 8.57 8.09 13.08
N PHE A 245 8.09 7.15 13.90
CA PHE A 245 7.78 5.77 13.53
C PHE A 245 6.29 5.57 13.19
N CYS A 246 5.52 6.65 13.06
CA CYS A 246 4.10 6.60 12.75
C CYS A 246 3.82 5.86 11.43
N VAL A 247 2.95 4.87 11.46
CA VAL A 247 2.49 4.12 10.27
C VAL A 247 1.18 4.66 9.68
N ASN A 248 0.43 5.45 10.44
CA ASN A 248 -0.82 6.07 10.01
C ASN A 248 -0.58 7.45 9.39
N PHE A 249 0.60 7.69 8.83
CA PHE A 249 1.00 8.99 8.29
C PHE A 249 0.21 9.40 7.03
N HIS A 250 -0.42 8.43 6.35
CA HIS A 250 -1.34 8.68 5.23
C HIS A 250 -2.81 8.86 5.64
N ASP A 251 -3.16 8.55 6.89
CA ASP A 251 -4.50 8.80 7.43
C ASP A 251 -4.62 10.30 7.77
N GLN A 252 -5.41 11.01 6.97
CA GLN A 252 -5.58 12.45 7.08
C GLN A 252 -6.22 12.86 8.42
N GLU A 253 -7.12 12.05 8.96
CA GLU A 253 -7.76 12.31 10.25
C GLU A 253 -6.72 12.16 11.37
N HIS A 254 -5.95 11.07 11.35
CA HIS A 254 -4.85 10.85 12.27
C HIS A 254 -3.80 11.97 12.22
N PHE A 255 -3.33 12.33 11.02
CA PHE A 255 -2.30 13.36 10.83
C PHE A 255 -2.80 14.77 11.20
N ASN A 256 -4.08 15.06 10.97
CA ASN A 256 -4.68 16.33 11.37
C ASN A 256 -4.89 16.43 12.88
N ASP A 257 -5.24 15.33 13.55
CA ASP A 257 -5.53 15.32 14.98
C ASP A 257 -4.27 15.19 15.87
N GLN A 258 -3.16 14.68 15.31
CA GLN A 258 -1.92 14.41 16.06
C GLN A 258 -0.72 15.26 15.62
N LEU A 259 0.28 15.39 16.52
CA LEU A 259 1.57 16.03 16.24
C LEU A 259 2.61 14.98 15.89
N HIS A 260 3.33 15.23 14.79
CA HIS A 260 4.46 14.44 14.33
C HIS A 260 5.72 15.30 14.29
N PRO A 261 6.91 14.69 14.49
CA PRO A 261 8.20 15.40 14.44
C PRO A 261 8.68 15.66 13.00
N PHE A 262 7.97 15.17 11.99
CA PHE A 262 8.28 15.34 10.58
C PHE A 262 7.23 16.24 9.89
N TYR A 263 7.60 16.84 8.75
CA TYR A 263 6.71 17.66 7.92
C TYR A 263 5.57 16.86 7.28
N GLN A 264 4.73 17.53 6.48
CA GLN A 264 3.67 16.83 5.76
C GLN A 264 4.28 15.70 4.90
N PRO A 265 3.81 14.45 5.03
CA PRO A 265 4.28 13.36 4.18
C PRO A 265 3.96 13.63 2.72
N CYS A 266 4.88 13.27 1.83
CA CYS A 266 4.59 13.27 0.40
C CYS A 266 3.43 12.28 0.13
N PRO A 267 2.37 12.70 -0.58
CA PRO A 267 1.23 11.82 -0.89
C PRO A 267 1.63 10.53 -1.65
N SER A 268 2.76 10.56 -2.36
CA SER A 268 3.30 9.46 -3.15
C SER A 268 4.34 8.60 -2.42
N THR A 269 4.73 8.92 -1.18
CA THR A 269 5.68 8.10 -0.41
C THR A 269 5.03 6.79 0.07
N PRO A 270 5.74 5.66 0.24
CA PRO A 270 7.16 5.42 -0.03
C PRO A 270 7.54 5.20 -1.50
N PHE A 271 6.69 4.56 -2.30
CA PHE A 271 7.12 3.93 -3.54
C PHE A 271 6.86 4.77 -4.81
N SER A 272 5.83 5.60 -4.83
CA SER A 272 5.36 6.27 -6.06
C SER A 272 5.92 7.68 -6.26
N CYS A 273 6.74 8.20 -5.33
CA CYS A 273 7.32 9.54 -5.46
C CYS A 273 8.55 9.53 -6.38
N ARG A 274 8.45 10.24 -7.50
CA ARG A 274 9.54 10.29 -8.50
C ARG A 274 10.71 11.16 -8.04
N TYR A 275 10.43 12.31 -7.41
CA TYR A 275 11.46 13.18 -6.84
C TYR A 275 12.31 12.43 -5.80
N TYR A 276 11.66 11.68 -4.89
CA TYR A 276 12.41 10.93 -3.89
C TYR A 276 13.20 9.77 -4.48
N SER A 277 12.66 9.10 -5.49
CA SER A 277 13.39 8.06 -6.22
C SER A 277 14.65 8.62 -6.91
N ASP A 278 14.54 9.77 -7.58
CA ASP A 278 15.66 10.49 -8.19
C ASP A 278 16.69 10.94 -7.12
N PHE A 279 16.21 11.43 -5.98
CA PHE A 279 17.05 11.87 -4.85
C PHE A 279 17.88 10.71 -4.28
N LEU A 280 17.25 9.54 -4.08
CA LEU A 280 17.92 8.34 -3.60
C LEU A 280 18.95 7.81 -4.62
N GLN A 281 18.61 7.81 -5.91
CA GLN A 281 19.55 7.40 -6.97
C GLN A 281 20.77 8.34 -7.05
N ALA A 282 20.58 9.66 -6.92
CA ALA A 282 21.68 10.62 -6.96
C ALA A 282 22.65 10.46 -5.76
N LYS A 283 22.18 9.97 -4.62
CA LYS A 283 23.06 9.66 -3.47
C LYS A 283 23.93 8.42 -3.69
N GLU A 284 23.48 7.48 -4.50
CA GLU A 284 24.24 6.27 -4.85
C GLU A 284 25.28 6.50 -5.96
N ASP A 285 25.09 7.52 -6.82
CA ASP A 285 26.04 7.87 -7.88
C ASP A 285 26.77 9.18 -7.55
N PRO A 286 28.05 9.13 -7.13
CA PRO A 286 28.84 10.33 -6.79
C PRO A 286 29.01 11.33 -7.94
N SER A 287 28.72 10.91 -9.19
CA SER A 287 28.80 11.75 -10.39
C SER A 287 27.49 12.46 -10.74
N ALA A 288 26.37 12.03 -10.15
CA ALA A 288 25.05 12.58 -10.42
C ALA A 288 24.78 13.83 -9.56
N LYS A 289 24.37 14.93 -10.20
CA LYS A 289 23.88 16.13 -9.49
C LYS A 289 22.36 16.07 -9.38
N THR A 290 21.85 16.24 -8.16
CA THR A 290 20.42 16.44 -7.95
C THR A 290 19.96 17.75 -8.58
N ARG A 291 18.76 17.74 -9.17
CA ARG A 291 18.12 18.96 -9.68
C ARG A 291 17.60 19.79 -8.49
N PRO A 292 17.64 21.13 -8.51
CA PRO A 292 17.17 21.96 -7.40
C PRO A 292 15.73 21.67 -6.97
N GLU A 293 14.85 21.43 -7.95
CA GLU A 293 13.45 21.04 -7.74
C GLU A 293 13.27 19.70 -6.98
N VAL A 294 14.20 18.76 -7.15
CA VAL A 294 14.19 17.48 -6.42
C VAL A 294 14.56 17.70 -4.96
N GLU A 295 15.60 18.49 -4.71
CA GLU A 295 16.02 18.83 -3.35
C GLU A 295 14.94 19.63 -2.62
N GLU A 296 14.34 20.63 -3.29
CA GLU A 296 13.24 21.43 -2.78
C GLU A 296 12.04 20.56 -2.37
N HIS A 297 11.65 19.60 -3.21
CA HIS A 297 10.58 18.65 -2.87
C HIS A 297 10.93 17.81 -1.64
N CYS A 298 12.15 17.27 -1.58
CA CYS A 298 12.59 16.38 -0.49
C CYS A 298 12.84 17.09 0.85
N ILE A 299 13.01 18.42 0.84
CA ILE A 299 13.05 19.22 2.08
C ILE A 299 11.66 19.75 2.50
N THR A 300 10.73 19.87 1.54
CA THR A 300 9.36 20.36 1.80
C THR A 300 8.47 19.24 2.33
N PHE A 301 8.58 18.03 1.77
CA PHE A 301 7.76 16.89 2.14
C PHE A 301 8.58 15.79 2.81
N SER A 302 7.99 15.16 3.81
CA SER A 302 8.60 14.02 4.47
C SER A 302 8.38 12.73 3.67
N HIS A 303 9.40 11.87 3.66
CA HIS A 303 9.37 10.59 2.95
C HIS A 303 9.76 9.44 3.87
N VAL A 304 9.29 8.24 3.57
CA VAL A 304 9.74 7.04 4.31
C VAL A 304 11.23 6.83 4.07
N CYS A 305 12.00 6.78 5.16
CA CYS A 305 13.43 6.51 5.12
C CYS A 305 13.68 5.08 4.59
N PRO A 306 14.57 4.89 3.58
CA PRO A 306 14.89 3.57 3.06
C PRO A 306 15.44 2.60 4.09
N PHE A 307 16.07 3.08 5.16
CA PHE A 307 16.65 2.21 6.18
C PHE A 307 15.73 1.95 7.37
N GLY A 308 14.55 2.59 7.44
CA GLY A 308 13.57 2.36 8.49
C GLY A 308 14.20 2.32 9.89
N ARG A 309 14.09 1.17 10.56
CA ARG A 309 14.67 0.94 11.91
C ARG A 309 16.20 0.87 11.97
N GLN A 310 16.86 0.70 10.83
CA GLN A 310 18.33 0.62 10.71
C GLN A 310 18.98 1.97 10.40
N CYS A 311 18.18 3.04 10.32
CA CYS A 311 18.70 4.36 10.00
C CYS A 311 19.65 4.87 11.10
N THR A 312 20.83 5.32 10.70
CA THR A 312 21.86 5.88 11.60
C THR A 312 22.02 7.41 11.45
N ASP A 313 21.30 8.03 10.52
CA ASP A 313 21.34 9.48 10.30
C ASP A 313 20.60 10.21 11.44
N THR A 314 21.36 11.01 12.18
CA THR A 314 20.89 11.78 13.35
C THR A 314 20.81 13.28 13.08
N SER A 315 20.96 13.70 11.81
CA SER A 315 20.90 15.11 11.45
C SER A 315 19.50 15.70 11.69
N LYS A 316 19.46 16.97 12.12
CA LYS A 316 18.19 17.67 12.38
C LYS A 316 17.31 17.71 11.13
N LEU A 317 17.89 17.98 9.96
CA LEU A 317 17.13 18.01 8.70
C LEU A 317 16.46 16.66 8.43
N HIS A 318 17.20 15.55 8.56
CA HIS A 318 16.67 14.21 8.37
C HIS A 318 15.52 13.88 9.33
N SER A 319 15.60 14.34 10.58
CA SER A 319 14.52 14.13 11.56
C SER A 319 13.19 14.79 11.16
N TYR A 320 13.24 15.89 10.40
CA TYR A 320 12.04 16.58 9.90
C TYR A 320 11.57 16.03 8.55
N THR A 321 12.46 15.53 7.70
CA THR A 321 12.14 15.10 6.33
C THR A 321 11.97 13.59 6.17
N SER A 322 12.16 12.80 7.22
CA SER A 322 12.09 11.34 7.15
C SER A 322 11.11 10.70 8.14
N ILE A 323 10.46 9.63 7.67
CA ILE A 323 9.56 8.77 8.44
C ILE A 323 10.22 7.38 8.56
N HIS A 324 10.42 6.89 9.77
CA HIS A 324 11.16 5.65 10.03
C HIS A 324 10.21 4.50 10.31
N ILE A 325 9.73 3.80 9.27
CA ILE A 325 8.84 2.66 9.49
C ILE A 325 9.66 1.46 9.99
N ALA A 326 9.35 0.97 11.19
CA ALA A 326 10.04 -0.16 11.78
C ALA A 326 9.40 -1.48 11.33
N ARG A 327 9.81 -2.03 10.17
CA ARG A 327 9.35 -3.38 9.78
C ARG A 327 9.90 -4.44 10.75
N LYS A 328 9.22 -5.58 10.81
CA LYS A 328 9.76 -6.75 11.51
C LYS A 328 11.05 -7.22 10.84
N THR A 329 12.03 -7.62 11.63
CA THR A 329 13.26 -8.23 11.12
C THR A 329 12.96 -9.63 10.55
N CYS A 330 13.70 -10.01 9.51
CA CYS A 330 13.63 -11.37 8.98
C CYS A 330 14.04 -12.39 10.07
N PRO A 331 13.27 -13.48 10.29
CA PRO A 331 13.62 -14.52 11.26
C PRO A 331 14.97 -15.20 10.96
N ASP A 332 15.32 -15.33 9.68
CA ASP A 332 16.51 -16.05 9.22
C ASP A 332 17.77 -15.17 9.08
N TRP A 333 17.63 -13.84 9.26
CA TRP A 333 18.71 -12.85 9.16
C TRP A 333 19.62 -13.09 7.94
N ASP A 334 20.93 -13.25 8.16
CA ASP A 334 21.96 -13.41 7.12
C ASP A 334 21.91 -14.76 6.38
N LYS A 335 21.10 -15.73 6.87
CA LYS A 335 20.94 -17.07 6.25
C LYS A 335 19.64 -17.22 5.46
N CYS A 336 18.92 -16.11 5.26
CA CYS A 336 17.65 -16.11 4.56
C CYS A 336 17.80 -16.66 3.14
N SER A 337 17.00 -17.68 2.79
CA SER A 337 16.94 -18.24 1.45
C SER A 337 16.01 -17.46 0.51
N LYS A 338 15.23 -16.51 1.04
CA LYS A 338 14.25 -15.68 0.33
C LYS A 338 14.78 -14.31 -0.09
N MET A 339 16.09 -14.18 -0.26
CA MET A 339 16.75 -12.91 -0.61
C MET A 339 16.52 -12.45 -2.06
N ILE A 340 15.76 -13.20 -2.85
CA ILE A 340 15.32 -12.81 -4.20
C ILE A 340 13.80 -12.80 -4.34
N ASP A 341 13.07 -13.02 -3.24
CA ASP A 341 11.61 -12.93 -3.23
C ASP A 341 11.21 -11.48 -2.96
N GLU A 342 10.64 -10.83 -3.98
CA GLU A 342 10.26 -9.42 -3.94
C GLU A 342 9.30 -9.10 -2.78
N GLU A 343 8.32 -9.97 -2.53
CA GLU A 343 7.33 -9.76 -1.48
C GLU A 343 7.96 -9.90 -0.09
N HIS A 344 8.86 -10.87 0.09
CA HIS A 344 9.64 -11.05 1.32
C HIS A 344 10.53 -9.84 1.60
N LEU A 345 11.31 -9.38 0.61
CA LEU A 345 12.17 -8.20 0.75
C LEU A 345 11.36 -6.92 1.04
N ASN A 346 10.16 -6.80 0.47
CA ASN A 346 9.28 -5.67 0.75
C ASN A 346 8.55 -5.80 2.11
N SER A 347 8.57 -6.97 2.74
CA SER A 347 7.86 -7.25 4.00
C SER A 347 8.75 -7.22 5.25
N PHE A 348 10.03 -7.56 5.13
CA PHE A 348 10.95 -7.72 6.26
C PHE A 348 12.17 -6.82 6.16
N THR A 349 12.68 -6.41 7.33
CA THR A 349 13.98 -5.75 7.45
C THR A 349 15.11 -6.78 7.43
N HIS A 350 16.14 -6.51 6.62
CA HIS A 350 17.39 -7.26 6.56
C HIS A 350 18.60 -6.38 6.91
N PRO A 351 19.60 -6.89 7.65
CA PRO A 351 20.80 -6.13 7.99
C PRO A 351 21.48 -5.52 6.77
N LYS A 352 21.79 -4.22 6.83
CA LYS A 352 22.54 -3.47 5.81
C LYS A 352 21.87 -3.40 4.42
N LEU A 353 20.62 -3.83 4.30
CA LEU A 353 19.80 -3.62 3.11
C LEU A 353 18.75 -2.54 3.38
N PRO A 354 18.46 -1.67 2.40
CA PRO A 354 17.36 -0.73 2.51
C PRO A 354 16.02 -1.48 2.42
N ASP A 355 15.12 -1.20 3.36
CA ASP A 355 13.71 -1.61 3.33
C ASP A 355 13.00 -1.05 2.08
N ILE A 356 13.33 0.19 1.67
CA ILE A 356 12.90 0.77 0.38
C ILE A 356 14.07 0.70 -0.61
N ARG A 357 14.12 -0.37 -1.41
CA ARG A 357 15.14 -0.56 -2.44
C ARG A 357 15.08 0.51 -3.54
N TYR A 358 16.24 0.80 -4.13
CA TYR A 358 16.38 1.78 -5.19
C TYR A 358 15.63 1.33 -6.45
N LEU A 359 15.02 2.27 -7.18
CA LEU A 359 14.38 1.92 -8.44
C LEU A 359 15.45 1.66 -9.52
N CYS A 360 15.35 0.54 -10.24
CA CYS A 360 16.24 0.24 -11.35
C CYS A 360 16.02 1.24 -12.50
N LYS A 361 17.11 1.65 -13.16
CA LYS A 361 17.07 2.51 -14.35
C LYS A 361 16.39 1.84 -15.55
N TYR A 362 16.48 0.51 -15.64
CA TYR A 362 15.87 -0.29 -16.70
C TYR A 362 14.58 -0.92 -16.20
N ALA A 363 13.55 -0.95 -17.04
CA ALA A 363 12.35 -1.74 -16.79
C ALA A 363 12.70 -3.22 -16.58
N GLY A 364 11.87 -3.97 -15.85
CA GLY A 364 12.17 -5.35 -15.47
C GLY A 364 12.54 -6.29 -16.65
N SER A 365 11.90 -6.11 -17.81
CA SER A 365 12.20 -6.89 -19.03
C SER A 365 13.51 -6.49 -19.73
N GLU A 366 13.97 -5.27 -19.52
CA GLU A 366 15.13 -4.66 -20.19
C GLU A 366 16.40 -4.71 -19.33
N CYS A 367 16.27 -5.14 -18.07
CA CYS A 367 17.37 -5.27 -17.14
C CYS A 367 18.16 -6.56 -17.37
N TYR A 368 19.39 -6.44 -17.87
CA TYR A 368 20.31 -7.58 -18.07
C TYR A 368 20.81 -8.22 -16.77
N SER A 369 20.73 -7.50 -15.63
CA SER A 369 21.18 -7.97 -14.31
C SER A 369 20.07 -8.63 -13.48
N ARG A 370 18.92 -8.95 -14.09
CA ARG A 370 17.75 -9.52 -13.40
C ARG A 370 17.95 -10.93 -12.81
N THR A 371 19.01 -11.62 -13.17
CA THR A 371 19.40 -12.92 -12.58
C THR A 371 20.56 -12.78 -11.59
N ASN A 372 21.09 -11.57 -11.42
CA ASN A 372 22.18 -11.29 -10.50
C ASN A 372 21.62 -11.03 -9.10
N HIS A 373 22.03 -11.84 -8.14
CA HIS A 373 21.56 -11.77 -6.75
C HIS A 373 21.84 -10.40 -6.10
N ASP A 374 23.05 -9.86 -6.27
CA ASP A 374 23.46 -8.58 -5.68
C ASP A 374 22.67 -7.39 -6.25
N HIS A 375 22.24 -7.51 -7.51
CA HIS A 375 21.38 -6.51 -8.14
C HIS A 375 19.97 -6.56 -7.55
N LEU A 376 19.37 -7.74 -7.44
CA LEU A 376 18.00 -7.91 -6.95
C LEU A 376 17.82 -7.48 -5.49
N ILE A 377 18.83 -7.68 -4.62
CA ILE A 377 18.76 -7.21 -3.22
C ILE A 377 18.88 -5.69 -3.10
N ARG A 378 19.41 -4.98 -4.11
CA ARG A 378 19.61 -3.52 -4.08
C ARG A 378 18.53 -2.74 -4.82
N PHE A 379 18.04 -3.32 -5.92
CA PHE A 379 17.16 -2.63 -6.85
C PHE A 379 15.80 -3.33 -6.99
N ARG A 380 14.72 -2.55 -6.89
CA ARG A 380 13.39 -2.95 -7.36
C ARG A 380 13.19 -2.52 -8.81
N HIS A 381 12.31 -3.18 -9.56
CA HIS A 381 12.09 -2.90 -10.98
C HIS A 381 10.70 -2.33 -11.22
N ALA A 382 10.62 -1.20 -11.94
CA ALA A 382 9.34 -0.67 -12.41
C ALA A 382 8.77 -1.57 -13.51
N GLY A 383 7.48 -1.89 -13.40
CA GLY A 383 6.74 -2.72 -14.34
C GLY A 383 7.29 -4.14 -14.36
N ASN A 384 6.79 -5.00 -13.47
CA ASN A 384 7.12 -6.42 -13.53
C ASN A 384 6.53 -7.06 -14.81
N TYR A 385 7.27 -7.03 -15.92
CA TYR A 385 6.84 -7.59 -17.21
C TYR A 385 6.92 -9.12 -17.26
N ASN A 386 6.56 -9.82 -16.18
CA ASN A 386 6.08 -11.21 -16.23
C ASN A 386 4.71 -11.28 -16.95
N HIS A 387 4.57 -10.58 -18.09
CA HIS A 387 3.42 -10.67 -18.98
C HIS A 387 3.47 -12.02 -19.67
N ILE A 388 2.89 -12.99 -18.99
CA ILE A 388 2.42 -14.18 -19.65
C ILE A 388 1.10 -13.80 -20.33
N GLY A 389 0.99 -14.09 -21.62
CA GLY A 389 -0.10 -13.68 -22.49
C GLY A 389 -1.46 -14.09 -21.97
N VAL A 390 -2.49 -13.51 -22.56
CA VAL A 390 -3.87 -13.87 -22.23
C VAL A 390 -4.14 -15.27 -22.78
N VAL A 391 -4.33 -16.23 -21.87
CA VAL A 391 -4.97 -17.51 -22.18
C VAL A 391 -6.46 -17.32 -21.97
N ARG A 392 -7.22 -17.47 -23.06
CA ARG A 392 -8.67 -17.25 -23.01
C ARG A 392 -9.33 -18.32 -22.15
N TYR A 393 -10.22 -17.89 -21.26
CA TYR A 393 -11.04 -18.77 -20.45
C TYR A 393 -12.31 -19.18 -21.19
N PHE A 394 -12.60 -20.48 -21.19
CA PHE A 394 -13.75 -21.13 -21.83
C PHE A 394 -14.65 -21.85 -20.81
N GLY A 395 -14.25 -21.96 -19.54
CA GLY A 395 -15.06 -22.60 -18.51
C GLY A 395 -15.19 -24.11 -18.67
N LEU A 396 -14.12 -24.76 -19.13
CA LEU A 396 -14.07 -26.19 -19.43
C LEU A 396 -14.24 -27.05 -18.16
N ASN A 397 -13.97 -26.48 -16.98
CA ASN A 397 -14.05 -27.15 -15.68
C ASN A 397 -15.24 -26.72 -14.81
N LYS A 398 -16.17 -25.87 -15.29
CA LYS A 398 -17.25 -25.27 -14.46
C LYS A 398 -18.09 -26.27 -13.64
N ARG A 399 -18.14 -27.55 -14.03
CA ARG A 399 -18.94 -28.60 -13.36
C ARG A 399 -18.12 -29.65 -12.61
N VAL A 400 -16.80 -29.47 -12.50
CA VAL A 400 -15.92 -30.43 -11.84
C VAL A 400 -15.73 -30.04 -10.37
N ASN A 401 -15.99 -30.98 -9.46
CA ASN A 401 -15.73 -30.81 -8.04
C ASN A 401 -14.39 -31.46 -7.68
N PHE A 402 -13.30 -30.70 -7.83
CA PHE A 402 -11.94 -31.19 -7.62
C PHE A 402 -11.68 -31.65 -6.18
N VAL A 403 -12.24 -30.97 -5.18
CA VAL A 403 -12.11 -31.35 -3.77
C VAL A 403 -12.71 -32.73 -3.49
N ARG A 404 -13.95 -32.96 -3.95
CA ARG A 404 -14.59 -34.27 -3.82
C ARG A 404 -13.81 -35.34 -4.57
N ASN A 405 -13.29 -35.02 -5.75
CA ASN A 405 -12.49 -35.96 -6.54
C ASN A 405 -11.23 -36.38 -5.77
N GLN A 406 -10.46 -35.42 -5.23
CA GLN A 406 -9.28 -35.66 -4.38
C GLN A 406 -9.61 -36.59 -3.21
N TYR A 407 -10.65 -36.25 -2.42
CA TYR A 407 -11.08 -37.04 -1.27
C TYR A 407 -11.46 -38.48 -1.67
N THR A 408 -12.25 -38.61 -2.75
CA THR A 408 -12.71 -39.92 -3.24
C THR A 408 -11.53 -40.77 -3.69
N MET A 409 -10.58 -40.20 -4.43
CA MET A 409 -9.40 -40.92 -4.91
C MET A 409 -8.54 -41.42 -3.75
N ILE A 410 -8.21 -40.54 -2.79
CA ILE A 410 -7.41 -40.88 -1.61
C ILE A 410 -8.03 -42.05 -0.84
N ASN A 411 -9.33 -41.95 -0.55
CA ASN A 411 -10.02 -42.97 0.25
C ASN A 411 -10.21 -44.28 -0.50
N THR A 412 -10.46 -44.23 -1.81
CA THR A 412 -10.64 -45.44 -2.64
C THR A 412 -9.33 -46.23 -2.73
N VAL A 413 -8.19 -45.55 -2.91
CA VAL A 413 -6.87 -46.20 -2.91
C VAL A 413 -6.55 -46.81 -1.55
N ARG A 414 -6.74 -46.06 -0.45
CA ARG A 414 -6.47 -46.54 0.91
C ARG A 414 -7.35 -47.74 1.28
N ALA A 415 -8.64 -47.68 1.00
CA ALA A 415 -9.56 -48.77 1.27
C ALA A 415 -9.20 -50.05 0.49
N TYR A 416 -8.73 -49.89 -0.75
CA TYR A 416 -8.25 -51.02 -1.55
C TYR A 416 -6.95 -51.62 -0.98
N ALA A 417 -5.97 -50.79 -0.62
CA ALA A 417 -4.71 -51.24 -0.03
C ALA A 417 -4.94 -51.99 1.29
N GLU A 418 -5.85 -51.49 2.14
CA GLU A 418 -6.27 -52.14 3.39
C GLU A 418 -6.95 -53.50 3.13
N ALA A 419 -7.92 -53.55 2.20
CA ALA A 419 -8.61 -54.78 1.85
C ALA A 419 -7.67 -55.87 1.30
N GLU A 420 -6.68 -55.46 0.51
CA GLU A 420 -5.66 -56.35 -0.05
C GLU A 420 -4.48 -56.63 0.91
N LYS A 421 -4.53 -56.10 2.14
CA LYS A 421 -3.50 -56.27 3.18
C LYS A 421 -2.11 -55.81 2.74
N TRP A 422 -2.04 -54.69 2.03
CA TRP A 422 -0.76 -54.11 1.62
C TRP A 422 0.02 -53.60 2.82
N LYS A 423 1.35 -53.63 2.71
CA LYS A 423 2.20 -53.03 3.74
C LYS A 423 2.12 -51.51 3.66
N GLU A 424 1.58 -50.89 4.71
CA GLU A 424 1.52 -49.43 4.86
C GLU A 424 2.91 -48.82 5.07
N PRO A 425 3.14 -47.55 4.63
CA PRO A 425 4.39 -46.86 4.86
C PRO A 425 4.56 -46.55 6.36
N LYS A 426 5.81 -46.54 6.82
CA LYS A 426 6.15 -46.24 8.22
C LYS A 426 5.88 -44.78 8.62
N MET A 427 5.78 -43.88 7.64
CA MET A 427 5.59 -42.45 7.79
C MET A 427 4.51 -41.99 6.78
N ALA A 428 3.96 -40.79 6.96
CA ALA A 428 3.11 -40.14 5.96
C ALA A 428 3.83 -39.99 4.60
N ILE A 429 3.11 -39.53 3.57
CA ILE A 429 3.63 -39.35 2.20
C ILE A 429 5.02 -38.67 2.24
N PRO A 430 6.06 -39.24 1.58
CA PRO A 430 7.40 -38.65 1.62
C PRO A 430 7.43 -37.20 1.09
N GLN A 431 7.98 -36.27 1.85
CA GLN A 431 8.04 -34.84 1.48
C GLN A 431 8.74 -34.62 0.12
N GLN A 432 9.81 -35.36 -0.17
CA GLN A 432 10.52 -35.29 -1.46
C GLN A 432 9.63 -35.68 -2.65
N LEU A 433 8.62 -36.54 -2.45
CA LEU A 433 7.66 -36.89 -3.49
C LEU A 433 6.68 -35.73 -3.75
N ILE A 434 6.20 -35.07 -2.69
CA ILE A 434 5.38 -33.86 -2.82
C ILE A 434 6.14 -32.78 -3.58
N GLU A 435 7.38 -32.50 -3.18
CA GLU A 435 8.26 -31.53 -3.87
C GLU A 435 8.48 -31.89 -5.35
N TRP A 436 8.67 -33.18 -5.65
CA TRP A 436 8.80 -33.65 -7.02
C TRP A 436 7.53 -33.44 -7.85
N ILE A 437 6.34 -33.77 -7.30
CA ILE A 437 5.05 -33.55 -7.97
C ILE A 437 4.82 -32.06 -8.23
N LEU A 438 5.12 -31.21 -7.24
CA LEU A 438 5.01 -29.77 -7.37
C LEU A 438 5.92 -29.28 -8.51
N ALA A 439 7.11 -29.86 -8.69
CA ALA A 439 8.08 -29.47 -9.71
C ALA A 439 7.78 -29.99 -11.15
N LEU A 440 6.77 -30.84 -11.35
CA LEU A 440 6.41 -31.34 -12.69
C LEU A 440 5.92 -30.22 -13.63
N GLN A 441 6.11 -30.42 -14.93
CA GLN A 441 5.70 -29.52 -16.02
C GLN A 441 4.85 -30.26 -17.07
N PRO A 442 3.94 -29.57 -17.78
CA PRO A 442 3.24 -30.16 -18.91
C PRO A 442 4.16 -30.29 -20.13
N ILE A 443 4.20 -31.47 -20.72
CA ILE A 443 5.03 -31.79 -21.88
C ILE A 443 4.16 -32.33 -23.01
N HIS A 444 4.15 -31.63 -24.12
CA HIS A 444 3.49 -32.04 -25.36
C HIS A 444 4.52 -32.56 -26.35
N ARG A 445 4.14 -33.58 -27.12
CA ARG A 445 4.93 -34.07 -28.25
C ARG A 445 4.15 -33.90 -29.54
N CYS A 446 4.85 -33.49 -30.59
CA CYS A 446 4.24 -33.33 -31.90
C CYS A 446 5.20 -33.68 -33.04
N ASN A 447 4.65 -33.92 -34.23
CA ASN A 447 5.42 -34.05 -35.46
C ASN A 447 5.67 -32.69 -36.12
N LYS A 448 6.47 -32.68 -37.19
CA LYS A 448 6.84 -31.45 -37.90
C LYS A 448 5.64 -30.65 -38.43
N VAL A 449 4.61 -31.31 -38.95
CA VAL A 449 3.44 -30.64 -39.57
C VAL A 449 2.68 -29.85 -38.50
N ILE A 450 2.47 -30.44 -37.33
CA ILE A 450 1.82 -29.77 -36.21
C ILE A 450 2.68 -28.63 -35.67
N PHE A 451 4.00 -28.84 -35.53
CA PHE A 451 4.91 -27.79 -35.04
C PHE A 451 4.97 -26.57 -35.95
N GLU A 452 5.07 -26.78 -37.27
CA GLU A 452 5.02 -25.69 -38.25
C GLU A 452 3.70 -24.93 -38.17
N SER A 453 2.59 -25.63 -37.99
CA SER A 453 1.30 -25.00 -37.80
C SER A 453 1.22 -24.17 -36.52
N ILE A 454 1.76 -24.66 -35.40
CA ILE A 454 1.86 -23.90 -34.14
C ILE A 454 2.63 -22.60 -34.34
N LEU A 455 3.75 -22.65 -35.08
CA LEU A 455 4.57 -21.47 -35.39
C LEU A 455 3.79 -20.44 -36.23
N VAL A 456 3.10 -20.90 -37.29
CA VAL A 456 2.37 -20.00 -38.22
C VAL A 456 1.16 -19.36 -37.56
N HIS A 457 0.41 -20.10 -36.74
CA HIS A 457 -0.76 -19.57 -36.04
C HIS A 457 -0.39 -18.72 -34.80
N GLY A 458 0.82 -18.89 -34.27
CA GLY A 458 1.26 -18.16 -33.08
C GLY A 458 0.69 -18.70 -31.76
N HIS A 459 0.17 -19.94 -31.75
CA HIS A 459 -0.38 -20.58 -30.56
C HIS A 459 -0.47 -22.11 -30.70
N THR A 460 -0.42 -22.82 -29.56
CA THR A 460 -0.88 -24.20 -29.47
C THR A 460 -2.38 -24.22 -29.26
N MET A 461 -3.09 -25.18 -29.86
CA MET A 461 -4.56 -25.18 -29.86
C MET A 461 -5.13 -26.59 -29.74
N SER A 462 -6.30 -26.70 -29.13
CA SER A 462 -7.03 -27.97 -29.00
C SER A 462 -7.55 -28.48 -30.34
N ARG A 463 -7.96 -29.75 -30.37
CA ARG A 463 -8.59 -30.34 -31.55
C ARG A 463 -9.90 -29.65 -31.94
N ASP A 464 -10.70 -29.24 -30.96
CA ASP A 464 -11.96 -28.51 -31.17
C ASP A 464 -11.71 -27.17 -31.86
N TYR A 465 -10.67 -26.43 -31.42
CA TYR A 465 -10.26 -25.18 -32.06
C TYR A 465 -9.76 -25.41 -33.50
N MET A 466 -8.98 -26.48 -33.74
CA MET A 466 -8.54 -26.84 -35.09
C MET A 466 -9.72 -27.12 -36.03
N ASN A 467 -10.81 -27.71 -35.53
CA ASN A 467 -12.00 -27.94 -36.34
C ASN A 467 -12.66 -26.63 -36.77
N LEU A 468 -12.62 -25.58 -35.93
CA LEU A 468 -13.15 -24.26 -36.27
C LEU A 468 -12.35 -23.54 -37.37
N LEU A 469 -11.08 -23.93 -37.58
CA LEU A 469 -10.25 -23.41 -38.68
C LEU A 469 -10.72 -23.87 -40.08
N SER A 470 -11.73 -24.75 -40.18
CA SER A 470 -12.37 -25.04 -41.47
C SER A 470 -13.27 -23.92 -41.98
N GLU A 471 -13.59 -22.94 -41.14
CA GLU A 471 -14.46 -21.82 -41.50
C GLU A 471 -13.61 -20.58 -41.82
N ALA A 472 -13.67 -20.10 -43.07
CA ALA A 472 -12.89 -18.95 -43.53
C ALA A 472 -13.09 -17.70 -42.65
N GLN A 473 -14.31 -17.47 -42.17
CA GLN A 473 -14.62 -16.35 -41.28
C GLN A 473 -13.93 -16.47 -39.92
N PHE A 474 -13.82 -17.69 -39.38
CA PHE A 474 -13.12 -17.93 -38.13
C PHE A 474 -11.61 -17.73 -38.29
N VAL A 475 -11.04 -18.21 -39.39
CA VAL A 475 -9.63 -18.00 -39.72
C VAL A 475 -9.30 -16.52 -39.87
N ALA A 476 -10.15 -15.74 -40.55
CA ALA A 476 -9.98 -14.29 -40.65
C ALA A 476 -9.93 -13.62 -39.26
N ASN A 477 -10.82 -14.02 -38.36
CA ASN A 477 -10.81 -13.53 -36.99
C ASN A 477 -9.54 -13.96 -36.23
N ALA A 478 -9.02 -15.17 -36.46
CA ALA A 478 -7.77 -15.63 -35.86
C ALA A 478 -6.55 -14.82 -36.35
N VAL A 479 -6.53 -14.46 -37.64
CA VAL A 479 -5.49 -13.58 -38.22
C VAL A 479 -5.52 -12.20 -37.58
N GLU A 480 -6.71 -11.61 -37.38
CA GLU A 480 -6.87 -10.32 -36.68
C GLU A 480 -6.26 -10.35 -35.26
N GLN A 481 -6.25 -11.51 -34.59
CA GLN A 481 -5.70 -11.70 -33.26
C GLN A 481 -4.20 -12.06 -33.24
N HIS A 482 -3.58 -12.32 -34.40
CA HIS A 482 -2.15 -12.64 -34.48
C HIS A 482 -1.31 -11.44 -34.02
N ASN A 483 -0.30 -11.67 -33.18
CA ASN A 483 0.43 -10.60 -32.48
C ASN A 483 1.00 -9.50 -33.41
N GLU A 484 1.63 -9.87 -34.52
CA GLU A 484 2.22 -8.92 -35.48
C GLU A 484 1.13 -8.14 -36.24
N VAL A 485 0.02 -8.79 -36.60
CA VAL A 485 -1.11 -8.16 -37.30
C VAL A 485 -1.82 -7.19 -36.35
N ARG A 486 -2.16 -7.67 -35.14
CA ARG A 486 -2.81 -6.87 -34.10
C ARG A 486 -1.97 -5.66 -33.72
N ARG A 487 -0.65 -5.81 -33.56
CA ARG A 487 0.25 -4.68 -33.25
C ARG A 487 0.16 -3.59 -34.31
N ILE A 488 0.12 -3.94 -35.59
CA ILE A 488 -0.02 -2.98 -36.69
C ILE A 488 -1.39 -2.29 -36.64
N LEU A 489 -2.47 -3.06 -36.48
CA LEU A 489 -3.83 -2.50 -36.45
C LEU A 489 -4.06 -1.59 -35.23
N ASP A 490 -3.49 -1.95 -34.06
CA ASP A 490 -3.66 -1.22 -32.80
C ASP A 490 -2.74 0.02 -32.69
N HIS A 491 -1.56 0.00 -33.30
CA HIS A 491 -0.55 1.07 -33.18
C HIS A 491 -1.06 2.46 -33.58
N HIS A 492 -2.00 2.53 -34.53
CA HIS A 492 -2.47 3.80 -35.09
C HIS A 492 -3.78 4.32 -34.47
N ASN A 493 -4.37 3.63 -33.49
CA ASN A 493 -5.62 4.00 -32.79
C ASN A 493 -6.70 4.63 -33.70
N ASN A 494 -6.99 3.98 -34.83
CA ASN A 494 -7.87 4.50 -35.87
C ASN A 494 -8.97 3.48 -36.24
N GLN A 495 -10.23 3.85 -36.00
CA GLN A 495 -11.37 2.96 -36.23
C GLN A 495 -11.57 2.59 -37.71
N ALA A 496 -11.27 3.51 -38.63
CA ALA A 496 -11.35 3.24 -40.06
C ALA A 496 -10.27 2.24 -40.48
N LEU A 497 -9.03 2.41 -40.00
CA LEU A 497 -7.94 1.47 -40.22
C LEU A 497 -8.32 0.05 -39.76
N GLN A 498 -8.88 -0.08 -38.56
CA GLN A 498 -9.33 -1.37 -38.00
C GLN A 498 -10.39 -2.04 -38.89
N ASN A 499 -11.37 -1.27 -39.38
CA ASN A 499 -12.40 -1.79 -40.27
C ASN A 499 -11.84 -2.18 -41.65
N HIS A 500 -10.97 -1.35 -42.25
CA HIS A 500 -10.32 -1.65 -43.54
C HIS A 500 -9.39 -2.86 -43.43
N GLY A 501 -8.63 -2.97 -42.35
CA GLY A 501 -7.75 -4.10 -42.05
C GLY A 501 -8.51 -5.41 -41.93
N ARG A 502 -9.61 -5.40 -41.17
CA ARG A 502 -10.54 -6.54 -41.05
C ARG A 502 -11.09 -7.00 -42.40
N ASP A 503 -11.63 -6.08 -43.20
CA ASP A 503 -12.19 -6.40 -44.52
C ASP A 503 -11.11 -6.95 -45.47
N PHE A 504 -9.91 -6.37 -45.42
CA PHE A 504 -8.77 -6.84 -46.20
C PHE A 504 -8.36 -8.26 -45.81
N ILE A 505 -8.22 -8.55 -44.53
CA ILE A 505 -7.91 -9.89 -44.00
C ILE A 505 -8.98 -10.89 -44.42
N ARG A 506 -10.27 -10.57 -44.22
CA ARG A 506 -11.40 -11.44 -44.61
C ARG A 506 -11.37 -11.77 -46.11
N ALA A 507 -11.13 -10.79 -46.96
CA ALA A 507 -11.03 -11.00 -48.40
C ALA A 507 -9.84 -11.89 -48.78
N LEU A 508 -8.66 -11.67 -48.18
CA LEU A 508 -7.48 -12.52 -48.41
C LEU A 508 -7.70 -13.98 -47.99
N VAL A 509 -8.31 -14.19 -46.82
CA VAL A 509 -8.62 -15.54 -46.32
C VAL A 509 -9.65 -16.21 -47.23
N ALA A 510 -10.71 -15.51 -47.64
CA ALA A 510 -11.71 -16.04 -48.57
C ALA A 510 -11.08 -16.47 -49.91
N ILE A 511 -10.16 -15.66 -50.47
CA ILE A 511 -9.41 -15.99 -51.69
C ILE A 511 -8.67 -17.32 -51.57
N GLU A 512 -7.98 -17.56 -50.45
CA GLU A 512 -7.23 -18.83 -50.23
C GLU A 512 -8.17 -20.03 -50.05
N PHE A 513 -9.30 -19.84 -49.37
CA PHE A 513 -10.32 -20.89 -49.22
C PHE A 513 -10.99 -21.24 -50.55
N ASP A 514 -11.33 -20.24 -51.37
CA ASP A 514 -11.90 -20.45 -52.71
C ASP A 514 -10.91 -21.16 -53.64
N LYS A 515 -9.59 -20.89 -53.54
CA LYS A 515 -8.56 -21.62 -54.29
C LYS A 515 -8.50 -23.11 -53.93
N ALA A 516 -8.82 -23.46 -52.68
CA ALA A 516 -8.81 -24.84 -52.18
C ALA A 516 -10.14 -25.59 -52.44
N ALA A 517 -11.24 -24.87 -52.63
CA ALA A 517 -12.58 -25.42 -52.87
C ALA A 517 -12.72 -26.40 -54.06
N PRO A 518 -11.93 -26.32 -55.17
CA PRO A 518 -12.02 -27.30 -56.25
C PRO A 518 -11.59 -28.73 -55.85
N LYS A 519 -10.98 -28.94 -54.68
CA LYS A 519 -10.45 -30.25 -54.23
C LYS A 519 -11.25 -30.92 -53.11
N SER A 520 -12.24 -30.27 -52.50
CA SER A 520 -12.87 -30.69 -51.22
C SER A 520 -14.33 -31.15 -51.30
N LEU A 521 -14.90 -31.36 -52.49
CA LEU A 521 -16.28 -31.83 -52.70
C LEU A 521 -16.56 -33.31 -52.31
N LEU A 522 -15.68 -33.98 -51.54
CA LEU A 522 -15.82 -35.40 -51.19
C LEU A 522 -15.56 -35.73 -49.71
N LEU A 523 -16.20 -35.03 -48.77
CA LEU A 523 -16.37 -35.56 -47.41
C LEU A 523 -17.83 -35.43 -46.95
N PRO A 524 -18.50 -36.53 -46.56
CA PRO A 524 -19.90 -36.49 -46.16
C PRO A 524 -20.05 -35.89 -44.76
N ARG A 525 -20.77 -34.76 -44.68
CA ARG A 525 -21.25 -34.20 -43.41
C ARG A 525 -22.20 -35.20 -42.74
N ARG A 526 -21.81 -35.77 -41.60
CA ARG A 526 -22.73 -36.43 -40.64
C ARG A 526 -22.59 -35.82 -39.24
N PHE A 527 -23.67 -35.18 -38.81
CA PHE A 527 -24.21 -34.95 -37.46
C PHE A 527 -23.32 -34.51 -36.27
N SER A 528 -23.69 -33.40 -35.63
CA SER A 528 -24.49 -33.44 -34.40
C SER A 528 -25.08 -32.05 -34.08
N GLY A 529 -26.36 -32.03 -33.71
CA GLY A 529 -27.11 -30.82 -33.39
C GLY A 529 -26.96 -30.44 -31.92
N VAL A 530 -26.28 -29.33 -31.64
CA VAL A 530 -26.48 -28.49 -30.46
C VAL A 530 -26.23 -27.04 -30.94
N PRO A 531 -27.19 -26.11 -30.78
CA PRO A 531 -26.95 -24.71 -31.14
C PRO A 531 -25.94 -24.11 -30.15
N ASN A 532 -24.84 -23.57 -30.65
CA ASN A 532 -23.90 -22.77 -29.86
C ASN A 532 -24.49 -21.36 -29.68
N PRO A 533 -24.76 -20.85 -28.46
CA PRO A 533 -25.54 -19.63 -28.26
C PRO A 533 -24.78 -18.31 -28.52
N HIS A 534 -23.65 -18.32 -29.23
CA HIS A 534 -22.83 -17.11 -29.46
C HIS A 534 -22.50 -16.77 -30.92
N PHE A 535 -23.23 -17.30 -31.90
CA PHE A 535 -23.12 -16.83 -33.28
C PHE A 535 -24.51 -16.78 -33.95
N PRO A 536 -25.00 -15.60 -34.38
CA PRO A 536 -26.16 -15.54 -35.25
C PRO A 536 -25.80 -16.23 -36.57
N GLY A 537 -26.48 -17.33 -36.86
CA GLY A 537 -26.28 -18.08 -38.09
C GLY A 537 -26.88 -17.34 -39.30
N THR A 538 -26.03 -16.96 -40.23
CA THR A 538 -26.40 -16.85 -41.65
C THR A 538 -25.38 -17.63 -42.47
N VAL A 539 -25.84 -18.71 -43.09
CA VAL A 539 -25.11 -19.43 -44.14
C VAL A 539 -25.08 -18.50 -45.36
N HIS A 540 -23.99 -17.77 -45.54
CA HIS A 540 -23.75 -17.00 -46.75
C HIS A 540 -23.08 -17.89 -47.80
N HIS A 541 -23.69 -18.00 -48.96
CA HIS A 541 -23.04 -18.52 -50.17
C HIS A 541 -21.75 -17.72 -50.45
N SER A 542 -20.63 -18.40 -50.73
CA SER A 542 -19.33 -17.76 -51.07
C SER A 542 -19.52 -16.76 -52.21
N PRO A 543 -19.07 -15.50 -52.06
CA PRO A 543 -18.96 -14.55 -53.16
C PRO A 543 -17.93 -15.04 -54.20
N ASN A 544 -18.11 -14.67 -55.46
CA ASN A 544 -17.23 -15.07 -56.56
C ASN A 544 -15.75 -14.64 -56.30
N HIS A 545 -14.76 -15.46 -56.65
CA HIS A 545 -13.31 -15.21 -56.41
C HIS A 545 -12.86 -13.82 -56.91
N ASP A 546 -13.41 -13.38 -58.05
CA ASP A 546 -13.16 -12.06 -58.65
C ASP A 546 -13.66 -10.91 -57.77
N GLN A 547 -14.78 -11.11 -57.06
CA GLN A 547 -15.35 -10.13 -56.15
C GLN A 547 -14.47 -9.95 -54.90
N GLN A 548 -13.99 -11.04 -54.31
CA GLN A 548 -13.09 -10.97 -53.15
C GLN A 548 -11.74 -10.34 -53.51
N THR A 549 -11.22 -10.65 -54.71
CA THR A 549 -10.00 -10.01 -55.24
C THR A 549 -10.18 -8.50 -55.41
N SER A 550 -11.34 -8.06 -55.91
CA SER A 550 -11.68 -6.62 -56.01
C SER A 550 -11.77 -5.94 -54.63
N VAL A 551 -12.38 -6.61 -53.64
CA VAL A 551 -12.44 -6.11 -52.25
C VAL A 551 -11.05 -6.00 -51.66
N ALA A 552 -10.22 -7.03 -51.77
CA ALA A 552 -8.85 -7.04 -51.24
C ALA A 552 -8.02 -5.89 -51.84
N ASN A 553 -8.06 -5.69 -53.16
CA ASN A 553 -7.33 -4.62 -53.84
C ASN A 553 -7.83 -3.22 -53.42
N THR A 554 -9.14 -3.06 -53.28
CA THR A 554 -9.76 -1.80 -52.84
C THR A 554 -9.34 -1.45 -51.41
N LYS A 555 -9.44 -2.42 -50.49
CA LYS A 555 -9.08 -2.24 -49.08
C LYS A 555 -7.58 -2.03 -48.91
N GLU A 556 -6.74 -2.72 -49.69
CA GLU A 556 -5.31 -2.48 -49.72
C GLU A 556 -4.97 -1.04 -50.14
N LEU A 557 -5.64 -0.49 -51.16
CA LEU A 557 -5.43 0.91 -51.57
C LEU A 557 -5.79 1.88 -50.44
N GLN A 558 -6.86 1.59 -49.69
CA GLN A 558 -7.27 2.39 -48.53
C GLN A 558 -6.26 2.26 -47.38
N LEU A 559 -5.72 1.06 -47.13
CA LEU A 559 -4.69 0.82 -46.12
C LEU A 559 -3.36 1.49 -46.48
N LYS A 560 -2.99 1.57 -47.77
CA LYS A 560 -1.78 2.29 -48.26
C LYS A 560 -1.79 3.78 -47.95
N LEU A 561 -2.95 4.36 -47.63
CA LEU A 561 -3.06 5.75 -47.18
C LEU A 561 -2.73 5.91 -45.69
N LEU A 562 -2.72 4.82 -44.91
CA LEU A 562 -2.65 4.83 -43.45
C LEU A 562 -1.47 4.02 -42.89
N LEU A 563 -0.95 3.04 -43.64
CA LEU A 563 0.11 2.12 -43.24
C LEU A 563 1.30 2.14 -44.21
N THR A 564 2.47 1.73 -43.74
CA THR A 564 3.65 1.52 -44.57
C THR A 564 3.51 0.28 -45.47
N ALA A 565 4.29 0.20 -46.54
CA ALA A 565 4.30 -0.96 -47.44
C ALA A 565 4.69 -2.26 -46.72
N ASP A 566 5.61 -2.19 -45.76
CA ASP A 566 6.06 -3.34 -44.97
C ASP A 566 4.96 -3.86 -44.03
N GLU A 567 4.19 -2.97 -43.42
CA GLU A 567 3.06 -3.33 -42.55
C GLU A 567 1.94 -4.02 -43.33
N ILE A 568 1.59 -3.49 -44.51
CA ILE A 568 0.58 -4.12 -45.38
C ILE A 568 1.06 -5.48 -45.88
N THR A 569 2.34 -5.58 -46.25
CA THR A 569 2.97 -6.85 -46.64
C THR A 569 2.93 -7.86 -45.49
N THR A 570 3.15 -7.40 -44.26
CA THR A 570 3.07 -8.24 -43.05
C THR A 570 1.65 -8.77 -42.84
N ILE A 571 0.62 -7.90 -42.89
CA ILE A 571 -0.80 -8.32 -42.77
C ILE A 571 -1.14 -9.35 -43.86
N ARG A 572 -0.79 -9.07 -45.13
CA ARG A 572 -1.07 -9.97 -46.25
C ARG A 572 -0.38 -11.32 -46.10
N THR A 573 0.89 -11.31 -45.70
CA THR A 573 1.70 -12.51 -45.53
C THR A 573 1.10 -13.41 -44.44
N HIS A 574 0.80 -12.84 -43.26
CA HIS A 574 0.18 -13.60 -42.18
C HIS A 574 -1.23 -14.11 -42.54
N ALA A 575 -2.08 -13.28 -43.15
CA ALA A 575 -3.41 -13.70 -43.59
C ALA A 575 -3.36 -14.90 -44.55
N THR A 576 -2.46 -14.85 -45.52
CA THR A 576 -2.28 -15.91 -46.52
C THR A 576 -1.71 -17.17 -45.88
N GLN A 577 -0.63 -17.04 -45.10
CA GLN A 577 0.04 -18.19 -44.47
C GLN A 577 -0.85 -18.90 -43.46
N ILE A 578 -1.58 -18.16 -42.62
CA ILE A 578 -2.50 -18.74 -41.62
C ILE A 578 -3.67 -19.44 -42.33
N ALA A 579 -4.22 -18.85 -43.41
CA ALA A 579 -5.27 -19.51 -44.19
C ALA A 579 -4.78 -20.82 -44.83
N GLN A 580 -3.62 -20.81 -45.46
CA GLN A 580 -3.02 -22.02 -46.04
C GLN A 580 -2.71 -23.08 -44.98
N ALA A 581 -2.13 -22.69 -43.85
CA ALA A 581 -1.86 -23.59 -42.74
C ALA A 581 -3.15 -24.17 -42.14
N SER A 582 -4.23 -23.39 -42.05
CA SER A 582 -5.56 -23.83 -41.61
C SER A 582 -6.13 -24.92 -42.54
N LEU A 583 -6.06 -24.70 -43.86
CA LEU A 583 -6.50 -25.67 -44.87
C LEU A 583 -5.64 -26.95 -44.85
N GLN A 584 -4.32 -26.80 -44.65
CA GLN A 584 -3.39 -27.92 -44.54
C GLN A 584 -3.66 -28.77 -43.28
N LEU A 585 -3.96 -28.13 -42.14
CA LEU A 585 -4.34 -28.84 -40.91
C LEU A 585 -5.60 -29.67 -41.11
N HIS A 586 -6.61 -29.13 -41.79
CA HIS A 586 -7.87 -29.84 -42.02
C HIS A 586 -7.72 -31.02 -43.00
N SER A 587 -6.84 -30.91 -43.98
CA SER A 587 -6.56 -31.98 -44.94
C SER A 587 -5.66 -33.10 -44.40
N ASN A 588 -5.10 -32.95 -43.19
CA ASN A 588 -4.27 -33.97 -42.54
C ASN A 588 -5.14 -34.98 -41.75
N PRO A 589 -5.23 -36.25 -42.18
CA PRO A 589 -6.06 -37.27 -41.51
C PRO A 589 -5.57 -37.67 -40.12
N LEU A 590 -4.32 -37.35 -39.75
CA LEU A 590 -3.76 -37.68 -38.43
C LEU A 590 -4.46 -36.86 -37.33
N GLY A 591 -5.17 -37.55 -36.45
CA GLY A 591 -5.88 -36.96 -35.31
C GLY A 591 -7.28 -36.42 -35.64
N ILE A 592 -7.84 -36.66 -36.83
CA ILE A 592 -9.22 -36.26 -37.13
C ILE A 592 -10.23 -37.18 -36.44
N GLY A 593 -10.91 -36.64 -35.43
CA GLY A 593 -12.23 -37.13 -34.99
C GLY A 593 -12.21 -38.49 -34.28
N HIS A 594 -11.26 -38.72 -33.36
CA HIS A 594 -11.40 -39.85 -32.45
C HIS A 594 -12.64 -39.61 -31.57
N ALA A 595 -13.75 -40.26 -31.93
CA ALA A 595 -15.06 -40.05 -31.31
C ALA A 595 -15.06 -40.13 -29.77
N PRO A 596 -14.23 -40.99 -29.13
CA PRO A 596 -14.10 -41.01 -27.67
C PRO A 596 -13.69 -39.65 -27.05
N ASP A 597 -12.82 -38.88 -27.68
CA ASP A 597 -12.34 -37.61 -27.11
C ASP A 597 -13.41 -36.52 -27.11
N GLN A 598 -14.35 -36.57 -28.05
CA GLN A 598 -15.51 -35.68 -28.06
C GLN A 598 -16.47 -36.00 -26.92
N ALA A 599 -16.71 -37.30 -26.67
CA ALA A 599 -17.58 -37.75 -25.57
C ALA A 599 -16.99 -37.42 -24.19
N LEU A 600 -15.67 -37.52 -24.04
CA LEU A 600 -14.93 -37.19 -22.81
C LEU A 600 -14.67 -35.68 -22.65
N GLY A 601 -14.86 -34.90 -23.72
CA GLY A 601 -14.58 -33.47 -23.79
C GLY A 601 -13.08 -33.11 -23.82
N THR A 602 -12.19 -34.10 -23.91
CA THR A 602 -10.72 -33.90 -24.01
C THR A 602 -10.31 -33.22 -25.31
N ASN A 603 -11.12 -33.34 -26.37
CA ASN A 603 -10.91 -32.62 -27.63
C ASN A 603 -10.90 -31.09 -27.49
N LYS A 604 -11.48 -30.55 -26.39
CA LYS A 604 -11.49 -29.10 -26.08
C LYS A 604 -10.24 -28.62 -25.36
N HIS A 605 -9.33 -29.53 -25.01
CA HIS A 605 -8.09 -29.22 -24.32
C HIS A 605 -6.88 -29.45 -25.23
N VAL A 606 -5.78 -28.76 -24.95
CA VAL A 606 -4.47 -29.15 -25.49
C VAL A 606 -3.96 -30.32 -24.65
N PHE A 607 -3.69 -31.44 -25.32
CA PHE A 607 -3.18 -32.66 -24.69
C PHE A 607 -1.70 -32.51 -24.30
N SER A 608 -1.33 -33.01 -23.13
CA SER A 608 0.06 -33.10 -22.67
C SER A 608 0.21 -34.19 -21.61
N ILE A 609 1.44 -34.52 -21.25
CA ILE A 609 1.77 -35.37 -20.10
C ILE A 609 2.39 -34.50 -19.01
N MET A 610 2.01 -34.70 -17.76
CA MET A 610 2.62 -33.98 -16.63
C MET A 610 3.93 -34.65 -16.23
N GLY A 611 5.05 -34.21 -16.78
CA GLY A 611 6.38 -34.80 -16.58
C GLY A 611 6.91 -35.53 -17.82
N PRO A 612 7.96 -36.37 -17.67
CA PRO A 612 8.60 -37.05 -18.80
C PRO A 612 7.61 -37.78 -19.72
N HIS A 613 7.71 -37.51 -21.04
CA HIS A 613 6.77 -38.02 -22.05
C HIS A 613 7.44 -39.00 -23.04
N LEU A 614 7.09 -40.28 -22.95
CA LEU A 614 7.65 -41.38 -23.76
C LEU A 614 6.84 -41.72 -25.02
N GLY A 615 5.75 -41.00 -25.29
CA GLY A 615 4.84 -41.26 -26.41
C GLY A 615 5.42 -40.83 -27.76
N HIS A 616 6.39 -41.60 -28.27
CA HIS A 616 7.10 -41.34 -29.53
C HIS A 616 6.18 -41.32 -30.76
N TYR A 617 5.05 -42.01 -30.70
CA TYR A 617 4.03 -42.02 -31.75
C TYR A 617 3.33 -40.66 -31.94
N TYR A 618 3.52 -39.68 -31.05
CA TYR A 618 3.08 -38.28 -31.27
C TYR A 618 4.09 -37.44 -32.05
N GLY A 619 5.35 -37.89 -32.13
CA GLY A 619 6.44 -37.23 -32.85
C GLY A 619 7.67 -36.94 -31.99
N ASP A 620 8.69 -36.42 -32.67
CA ASP A 620 10.05 -36.26 -32.14
C ASP A 620 10.35 -34.82 -31.69
N ILE A 621 9.34 -33.94 -31.60
CA ILE A 621 9.48 -32.57 -31.08
C ILE A 621 8.84 -32.53 -29.70
N PHE A 622 9.61 -32.13 -28.69
CA PHE A 622 9.11 -31.95 -27.31
C PHE A 622 8.87 -30.47 -27.05
N ILE A 623 7.66 -30.12 -26.63
CA ILE A 623 7.27 -28.78 -26.19
C ILE A 623 6.99 -28.86 -24.69
N ILE A 624 7.80 -28.19 -23.89
CA ILE A 624 7.63 -28.07 -22.44
C ILE A 624 6.93 -26.75 -22.16
N PHE A 625 5.79 -26.78 -21.47
CA PHE A 625 5.06 -25.59 -21.08
C PHE A 625 5.49 -25.07 -19.70
N LYS A 626 5.28 -23.77 -19.50
CA LYS A 626 5.41 -23.10 -18.21
C LYS A 626 4.44 -23.68 -17.17
N ARG A 627 4.90 -23.84 -15.93
CA ARG A 627 4.13 -24.46 -14.82
C ARG A 627 2.87 -23.69 -14.48
N GLU A 628 2.90 -22.37 -14.66
CA GLU A 628 1.80 -21.44 -14.41
C GLU A 628 0.53 -21.86 -15.15
N LEU A 629 0.67 -22.50 -16.32
CA LEU A 629 -0.47 -22.98 -17.10
C LEU A 629 -1.26 -24.07 -16.37
N MET A 630 -0.63 -24.88 -15.51
CA MET A 630 -1.31 -25.92 -14.72
C MET A 630 -2.29 -25.34 -13.69
N TYR A 631 -2.12 -24.06 -13.34
CA TYR A 631 -2.95 -23.34 -12.37
C TYR A 631 -4.03 -22.47 -13.03
N HIS A 632 -4.11 -22.48 -14.37
CA HIS A 632 -5.17 -21.82 -15.13
C HIS A 632 -6.52 -22.51 -14.90
N PRO A 633 -7.64 -21.78 -14.74
CA PRO A 633 -8.96 -22.38 -14.41
C PRO A 633 -9.47 -23.48 -15.35
N ASP A 634 -9.05 -23.46 -16.61
CA ASP A 634 -9.40 -24.49 -17.61
C ASP A 634 -8.43 -25.67 -17.67
N SER A 635 -7.32 -25.62 -16.94
CA SER A 635 -6.38 -26.74 -16.86
C SER A 635 -6.92 -27.83 -15.94
N ASN A 636 -6.56 -29.08 -16.16
CA ASN A 636 -6.82 -30.18 -15.23
C ASN A 636 -5.93 -31.35 -15.62
N PHE A 637 -5.81 -32.35 -14.76
CA PHE A 637 -5.16 -33.60 -15.16
C PHE A 637 -5.91 -34.79 -14.58
N SER A 638 -5.77 -35.93 -15.24
CA SER A 638 -6.28 -37.23 -14.78
C SER A 638 -5.13 -38.17 -14.49
N ILE A 639 -5.40 -39.19 -13.68
CA ILE A 639 -4.40 -40.17 -13.22
C ILE A 639 -3.81 -41.07 -14.32
N GLN A 640 -4.40 -41.02 -15.51
CA GLN A 640 -4.06 -41.75 -16.72
C GLN A 640 -4.83 -41.14 -17.90
N ALA A 641 -4.60 -41.66 -19.11
CA ALA A 641 -5.26 -41.17 -20.30
C ALA A 641 -6.78 -41.35 -20.28
N ALA A 642 -7.53 -40.32 -20.67
CA ALA A 642 -8.99 -40.29 -20.63
C ALA A 642 -9.62 -41.40 -21.48
N THR A 643 -9.03 -41.70 -22.64
CA THR A 643 -9.48 -42.74 -23.57
C THR A 643 -9.45 -44.15 -22.96
N THR A 644 -8.74 -44.36 -21.85
CA THR A 644 -8.71 -45.63 -21.12
C THR A 644 -9.97 -45.91 -20.31
N PHE A 645 -10.77 -44.87 -19.99
CA PHE A 645 -12.07 -45.01 -19.35
C PHE A 645 -13.17 -45.43 -20.33
N GLY A 646 -13.02 -45.13 -21.62
CA GLY A 646 -13.98 -45.49 -22.67
C GLY A 646 -14.00 -46.99 -22.98
N ALA A 647 -14.31 -47.34 -24.23
CA ALA A 647 -14.52 -48.74 -24.65
C ALA A 647 -13.36 -49.71 -24.34
N SER A 648 -12.12 -49.21 -24.20
CA SER A 648 -10.99 -50.07 -23.85
C SER A 648 -11.06 -50.64 -22.44
N THR A 649 -11.75 -49.96 -21.50
CA THR A 649 -11.86 -50.30 -20.07
C THR A 649 -10.51 -50.51 -19.36
N ASN A 650 -9.40 -50.07 -20.00
CA ASN A 650 -8.06 -50.31 -19.50
C ASN A 650 -7.81 -49.59 -18.17
N ALA A 651 -8.53 -48.49 -17.92
CA ALA A 651 -8.50 -47.77 -16.66
C ALA A 651 -8.69 -48.70 -15.45
N TYR A 652 -9.68 -49.59 -15.51
CA TYR A 652 -10.06 -50.50 -14.43
C TYR A 652 -9.10 -51.68 -14.26
N LYS A 653 -8.44 -52.10 -15.35
CA LYS A 653 -7.39 -53.13 -15.30
C LYS A 653 -6.10 -52.59 -14.67
N MET A 654 -5.75 -51.35 -15.02
CA MET A 654 -4.52 -50.69 -14.56
C MET A 654 -4.66 -50.08 -13.16
N ARG A 655 -5.87 -49.80 -12.71
CA ARG A 655 -6.19 -49.26 -11.38
C ARG A 655 -7.28 -50.13 -10.75
N PRO A 656 -6.92 -51.24 -10.07
CA PRO A 656 -7.92 -52.19 -9.54
C PRO A 656 -8.79 -51.61 -8.42
N TRP A 657 -8.39 -50.48 -7.84
CA TRP A 657 -9.22 -49.71 -6.91
C TRP A 657 -10.34 -48.92 -7.62
N LEU A 658 -10.28 -48.75 -8.95
CA LEU A 658 -11.41 -48.27 -9.73
C LEU A 658 -12.33 -49.44 -10.10
N LYS A 659 -13.61 -49.32 -9.77
CA LYS A 659 -14.65 -50.26 -10.22
C LYS A 659 -15.30 -49.74 -11.50
N ASP A 660 -15.40 -50.60 -12.51
CA ASP A 660 -16.09 -50.28 -13.76
C ASP A 660 -17.60 -50.16 -13.51
N PRO A 661 -18.22 -48.99 -13.77
CA PRO A 661 -19.66 -48.81 -13.58
C PRO A 661 -20.50 -49.47 -14.68
N GLY A 662 -19.88 -50.02 -15.73
CA GLY A 662 -20.50 -50.85 -16.76
C GLY A 662 -21.05 -50.08 -17.96
N SER A 663 -21.64 -48.90 -17.76
CA SER A 663 -22.18 -48.07 -18.86
C SER A 663 -21.18 -47.00 -19.34
N ASP A 664 -21.18 -46.66 -20.63
CA ASP A 664 -20.27 -45.66 -21.19
C ASP A 664 -20.48 -44.26 -20.59
N MET A 665 -21.73 -43.87 -20.31
CA MET A 665 -22.06 -42.60 -19.67
C MET A 665 -21.50 -42.53 -18.24
N ASP A 666 -21.62 -43.61 -17.48
CA ASP A 666 -21.09 -43.64 -16.11
C ASP A 666 -19.57 -43.68 -16.09
N ARG A 667 -18.93 -44.34 -17.08
CA ARG A 667 -17.47 -44.31 -17.25
C ARG A 667 -16.96 -42.91 -17.57
N ILE A 668 -17.63 -42.18 -18.47
CA ILE A 668 -17.32 -40.76 -18.76
C ILE A 668 -17.51 -39.92 -17.49
N GLN A 669 -18.58 -40.16 -16.74
CA GLN A 669 -18.84 -39.44 -15.50
C GLN A 669 -17.76 -39.72 -14.45
N GLN A 670 -17.31 -40.97 -14.33
CA GLN A 670 -16.23 -41.38 -13.44
C GLN A 670 -14.88 -40.79 -13.88
N PHE A 671 -14.60 -40.65 -15.18
CA PHE A 671 -13.45 -39.89 -15.68
C PHE A 671 -13.45 -38.45 -15.14
N HIS A 672 -14.57 -37.73 -15.24
CA HIS A 672 -14.68 -36.37 -14.67
C HIS A 672 -14.56 -36.36 -13.13
N TRP A 673 -14.89 -37.46 -12.45
CA TRP A 673 -14.71 -37.63 -11.01
C TRP A 673 -13.28 -38.00 -10.59
N ASN A 674 -12.38 -38.26 -11.54
CA ASN A 674 -10.96 -38.55 -11.31
C ASN A 674 -10.03 -37.44 -11.85
N LYS A 675 -10.58 -36.24 -12.06
CA LYS A 675 -9.81 -35.06 -12.43
C LYS A 675 -9.30 -34.33 -11.19
N LEU A 676 -8.06 -33.89 -11.26
CA LEU A 676 -7.38 -33.03 -10.29
C LEU A 676 -7.03 -31.68 -10.93
N HIS A 677 -6.83 -30.66 -10.10
CA HIS A 677 -6.47 -29.31 -10.53
C HIS A 677 -5.40 -28.72 -9.60
N CYS A 678 -4.32 -28.18 -10.15
CA CYS A 678 -3.16 -27.75 -9.37
C CYS A 678 -3.43 -26.50 -8.50
N SER A 679 -4.44 -25.70 -8.82
CA SER A 679 -4.87 -24.58 -7.96
C SER A 679 -5.74 -24.97 -6.76
N VAL A 680 -6.11 -26.25 -6.63
CA VAL A 680 -6.96 -26.74 -5.53
C VAL A 680 -6.06 -27.44 -4.50
N PRO A 681 -5.90 -26.89 -3.28
CA PRO A 681 -5.01 -27.46 -2.25
C PRO A 681 -5.28 -28.95 -1.99
N GLY A 682 -4.21 -29.74 -1.81
CA GLY A 682 -4.29 -31.18 -1.57
C GLY A 682 -4.26 -32.04 -2.84
N TYR A 683 -4.13 -31.46 -4.03
CA TYR A 683 -4.00 -32.22 -5.28
C TYR A 683 -2.72 -33.07 -5.30
N GLU A 684 -1.64 -32.55 -4.72
CA GLU A 684 -0.33 -33.17 -4.59
C GLU A 684 -0.39 -34.44 -3.74
N GLU A 685 -1.21 -34.45 -2.68
CA GLU A 685 -1.42 -35.62 -1.84
C GLU A 685 -2.21 -36.71 -2.59
N ALA A 686 -3.29 -36.32 -3.27
CA ALA A 686 -4.09 -37.24 -4.09
C ALA A 686 -3.25 -37.85 -5.22
N ALA A 687 -2.44 -37.03 -5.90
CA ALA A 687 -1.50 -37.47 -6.92
C ALA A 687 -0.42 -38.41 -6.36
N ALA A 688 0.16 -38.08 -5.21
CA ALA A 688 1.18 -38.92 -4.56
C ALA A 688 0.64 -40.29 -4.18
N ILE A 689 -0.54 -40.36 -3.55
CA ILE A 689 -1.17 -41.62 -3.15
C ILE A 689 -1.45 -42.52 -4.35
N GLU A 690 -1.93 -41.94 -5.46
CA GLU A 690 -2.13 -42.67 -6.71
C GLU A 690 -0.84 -43.23 -7.30
N LEU A 691 0.24 -42.43 -7.35
CA LEU A 691 1.54 -42.91 -7.82
C LEU A 691 2.14 -43.98 -6.92
N MET A 692 1.98 -43.81 -5.61
CA MET A 692 2.45 -44.79 -4.63
C MET A 692 1.76 -46.13 -4.84
N ALA A 693 0.42 -46.12 -4.96
CA ALA A 693 -0.35 -47.33 -5.18
C ALA A 693 -0.04 -47.98 -6.52
N LEU A 694 0.06 -47.18 -7.59
CA LEU A 694 0.37 -47.68 -8.93
C LEU A 694 1.76 -48.32 -9.00
N THR A 695 2.74 -47.73 -8.34
CA THR A 695 4.11 -48.26 -8.30
C THR A 695 4.21 -49.48 -7.40
N GLY A 696 3.49 -49.45 -6.28
CA GLY A 696 3.43 -50.48 -5.27
C GLY A 696 2.69 -51.75 -5.68
N GLN A 697 1.84 -51.68 -6.70
CA GLN A 697 0.90 -52.74 -7.09
C GLN A 697 1.56 -54.12 -7.27
N GLN A 698 2.71 -54.20 -7.94
CA GLN A 698 3.41 -55.47 -8.17
C GLN A 698 3.97 -56.08 -6.88
N LYS A 699 4.42 -55.23 -5.95
CA LYS A 699 5.02 -55.62 -4.66
C LYS A 699 3.99 -55.66 -3.53
N LYS A 700 2.72 -55.33 -3.79
CA LYS A 700 1.62 -55.22 -2.82
C LYS A 700 1.98 -54.38 -1.58
N THR A 701 2.51 -53.18 -1.80
CA THR A 701 3.02 -52.30 -0.74
C THR A 701 2.78 -50.84 -1.08
N MET A 702 2.37 -50.03 -0.11
CA MET A 702 2.34 -48.56 -0.23
C MET A 702 3.70 -47.93 0.11
N ASN A 703 4.62 -48.70 0.70
CA ASN A 703 5.98 -48.25 1.01
C ASN A 703 6.87 -48.26 -0.25
N VAL A 704 6.70 -47.26 -1.12
CA VAL A 704 7.53 -46.99 -2.29
C VAL A 704 8.24 -45.64 -2.14
N ASP A 705 9.48 -45.54 -2.63
CA ASP A 705 10.24 -44.31 -2.58
C ASP A 705 10.17 -43.51 -3.90
N LEU A 706 10.72 -42.30 -3.91
CA LEU A 706 10.75 -41.44 -5.09
C LEU A 706 11.52 -42.09 -6.25
N LYS A 707 12.56 -42.88 -5.98
CA LYS A 707 13.37 -43.53 -7.04
C LYS A 707 12.57 -44.62 -7.73
N ASP A 708 11.80 -45.42 -6.98
CA ASP A 708 10.88 -46.42 -7.53
C ASP A 708 9.86 -45.76 -8.47
N ILE A 709 9.26 -44.64 -8.03
CA ILE A 709 8.27 -43.89 -8.82
C ILE A 709 8.90 -43.32 -10.09
N GLN A 710 10.06 -42.65 -9.98
CA GLN A 710 10.77 -42.08 -11.13
C GLN A 710 11.19 -43.17 -12.13
N HIS A 711 11.70 -44.30 -11.65
CA HIS A 711 12.07 -45.44 -12.49
C HIS A 711 10.86 -46.02 -13.23
N ARG A 712 9.74 -46.19 -12.54
CA ARG A 712 8.49 -46.64 -13.18
C ARG A 712 8.03 -45.64 -14.24
N TRP A 713 8.03 -44.35 -13.93
CA TRP A 713 7.56 -43.31 -14.85
C TRP A 713 8.26 -43.35 -16.20
N VAL A 714 9.59 -43.57 -16.19
CA VAL A 714 10.41 -43.62 -17.42
C VAL A 714 10.46 -45.00 -18.08
N THR A 715 9.69 -45.98 -17.59
CA THR A 715 9.64 -47.34 -18.15
C THR A 715 8.25 -47.76 -18.63
N ILE A 716 7.21 -46.96 -18.38
CA ILE A 716 5.82 -47.25 -18.79
C ILE A 716 5.34 -46.27 -19.88
N ASP A 717 4.32 -46.70 -20.63
CA ASP A 717 3.72 -45.85 -21.66
C ASP A 717 3.12 -44.57 -21.07
N SER A 718 3.20 -43.46 -21.81
CA SER A 718 2.73 -42.16 -21.36
C SER A 718 1.23 -42.10 -21.09
N HIS A 719 0.40 -42.99 -21.66
CA HIS A 719 -1.02 -43.05 -21.33
C HIS A 719 -1.29 -43.62 -19.93
N GLN A 720 -0.28 -44.20 -19.26
CA GLN A 720 -0.43 -44.83 -17.94
C GLN A 720 -0.02 -43.91 -16.78
N VAL A 721 0.55 -42.73 -17.10
CA VAL A 721 0.91 -41.67 -16.17
C VAL A 721 -0.08 -40.50 -16.28
N PHE A 722 0.17 -39.40 -15.57
CA PHE A 722 -0.74 -38.26 -15.56
C PHE A 722 -0.92 -37.60 -16.94
N GLU A 723 -2.14 -37.68 -17.45
CA GLU A 723 -2.58 -36.96 -18.65
C GLU A 723 -3.05 -35.57 -18.26
N MET A 724 -2.42 -34.55 -18.82
CA MET A 724 -2.66 -33.15 -18.52
C MET A 724 -3.45 -32.50 -19.67
N HIS A 725 -4.58 -31.91 -19.31
CA HIS A 725 -5.51 -31.21 -20.17
C HIS A 725 -5.33 -29.71 -19.97
N LEU A 726 -4.69 -29.06 -20.93
CA LEU A 726 -4.39 -27.64 -20.88
C LEU A 726 -5.51 -26.80 -21.55
N PRO A 727 -5.50 -25.47 -21.42
CA PRO A 727 -6.53 -24.60 -21.97
C PRO A 727 -6.63 -24.72 -23.50
N GLN A 728 -7.79 -24.36 -24.06
CA GLN A 728 -8.12 -24.60 -25.47
C GLN A 728 -7.14 -23.93 -26.45
N LEU A 729 -6.54 -22.80 -26.06
CA LEU A 729 -5.67 -21.97 -26.87
C LEU A 729 -4.53 -21.40 -26.00
N ILE A 730 -3.29 -21.70 -26.34
CA ILE A 730 -2.10 -21.38 -25.53
C ILE A 730 -1.11 -20.58 -26.39
N PRO A 731 -0.84 -19.30 -26.08
CA PRO A 731 0.14 -18.51 -26.83
C PRO A 731 1.59 -19.02 -26.64
N LEU A 732 2.47 -18.70 -27.59
CA LEU A 732 3.86 -19.24 -27.63
C LEU A 732 4.77 -18.79 -26.46
N ASP A 733 4.38 -17.76 -25.71
CA ASP A 733 5.10 -17.28 -24.53
C ASP A 733 4.90 -18.17 -23.29
N TYR A 734 3.93 -19.09 -23.32
CA TYR A 734 3.78 -20.18 -22.35
C TYR A 734 4.66 -21.41 -22.64
N ILE A 735 5.37 -21.44 -23.77
CA ILE A 735 6.35 -22.49 -24.05
C ILE A 735 7.64 -22.16 -23.29
N ASP A 736 8.03 -23.00 -22.35
CA ASP A 736 9.23 -22.83 -21.56
C ASP A 736 10.48 -23.29 -22.35
N ARG A 737 10.43 -24.50 -22.93
CA ARG A 737 11.53 -25.07 -23.73
C ARG A 737 11.02 -25.95 -24.86
N ILE A 738 11.83 -26.08 -25.90
CA ILE A 738 11.62 -27.01 -27.01
C ILE A 738 12.89 -27.83 -27.21
N TYR A 739 12.75 -29.15 -27.29
CA TYR A 739 13.82 -30.05 -27.73
C TYR A 739 13.48 -30.65 -29.09
N MET A 740 14.46 -30.64 -30.01
CA MET A 740 14.31 -31.16 -31.36
C MET A 740 15.62 -31.80 -31.84
N PRO A 741 15.62 -32.96 -32.52
CA PRO A 741 16.83 -33.52 -33.10
C PRO A 741 17.19 -32.80 -34.42
N THR A 742 18.49 -32.78 -34.76
CA THR A 742 19.01 -32.02 -35.91
C THR A 742 18.33 -32.42 -37.23
N THR A 743 18.09 -33.72 -37.42
CA THR A 743 17.38 -34.28 -38.58
C THR A 743 15.96 -33.72 -38.73
N VAL A 744 15.20 -33.63 -37.65
CA VAL A 744 13.84 -33.08 -37.67
C VAL A 744 13.87 -31.58 -37.92
N PHE A 745 14.79 -30.84 -37.30
CA PHE A 745 14.94 -29.40 -37.53
C PHE A 745 15.23 -29.07 -39.00
N HIS A 746 16.16 -29.80 -39.62
CA HIS A 746 16.47 -29.64 -41.05
C HIS A 746 15.33 -30.09 -41.98
N SER A 747 14.40 -30.91 -41.49
CA SER A 747 13.21 -31.33 -42.24
C SER A 747 12.06 -30.33 -42.22
N LEU A 748 12.16 -29.29 -41.39
CA LEU A 748 11.25 -28.14 -41.37
C LEU A 748 11.50 -27.25 -42.61
N THR A 749 10.47 -26.56 -43.05
CA THR A 749 10.56 -25.51 -44.08
C THR A 749 11.56 -24.41 -43.64
N PRO A 750 12.27 -23.77 -44.59
CA PRO A 750 13.23 -22.70 -44.26
C PRO A 750 12.60 -21.57 -43.43
N SER A 751 11.36 -21.20 -43.74
CA SER A 751 10.60 -20.20 -42.99
C SER A 751 10.31 -20.64 -41.56
N ALA A 752 9.92 -21.89 -41.33
CA ALA A 752 9.69 -22.42 -39.98
C ALA A 752 10.99 -22.50 -39.17
N GLN A 753 12.12 -22.87 -39.79
CA GLN A 753 13.42 -22.86 -39.11
C GLN A 753 13.81 -21.46 -38.62
N GLN A 754 13.62 -20.44 -39.47
CA GLN A 754 13.90 -19.05 -39.12
C GLN A 754 12.95 -18.55 -38.03
N LEU A 755 11.65 -18.83 -38.17
CA LEU A 755 10.63 -18.40 -37.20
C LEU A 755 10.84 -19.08 -35.84
N ALA A 756 11.14 -20.38 -35.79
CA ALA A 756 11.44 -21.08 -34.54
C ALA A 756 12.65 -20.47 -33.82
N LYS A 757 13.74 -20.21 -34.53
CA LYS A 757 14.94 -19.55 -33.97
C LYS A 757 14.64 -18.13 -33.48
N LYS A 758 13.84 -17.37 -34.24
CA LYS A 758 13.45 -16.00 -33.90
C LYS A 758 12.52 -15.94 -32.69
N THR A 759 11.57 -16.87 -32.57
CA THR A 759 10.54 -16.83 -31.52
C THR A 759 11.04 -17.37 -30.18
N PHE A 760 11.83 -18.46 -30.22
CA PHE A 760 12.20 -19.19 -29.01
C PHE A 760 13.60 -18.87 -28.50
N HIS A 761 14.52 -18.37 -29.35
CA HIS A 761 15.89 -18.03 -28.96
C HIS A 761 16.59 -19.18 -28.18
N ASP A 762 16.99 -18.92 -26.94
CA ASP A 762 17.62 -19.86 -26.00
C ASP A 762 16.67 -20.96 -25.48
N ARG A 763 15.34 -20.80 -25.67
CA ARG A 763 14.34 -21.83 -25.36
C ARG A 763 14.29 -22.97 -26.38
N LEU A 764 14.89 -22.83 -27.56
CA LEU A 764 14.95 -23.87 -28.60
C LEU A 764 16.29 -24.61 -28.55
N THR A 765 16.27 -25.88 -28.15
CA THR A 765 17.45 -26.76 -28.13
C THR A 765 17.40 -27.73 -29.31
N ILE A 766 18.30 -27.52 -30.28
CA ILE A 766 18.55 -28.46 -31.38
C ILE A 766 19.66 -29.41 -30.94
N THR A 767 19.33 -30.68 -30.75
CA THR A 767 20.28 -31.70 -30.28
C THR A 767 21.03 -32.34 -31.44
N SER A 768 22.25 -32.82 -31.19
CA SER A 768 23.08 -33.52 -32.19
C SER A 768 22.55 -34.88 -32.63
N HIS A 769 21.48 -35.38 -32.02
CA HIS A 769 20.88 -36.67 -32.35
C HIS A 769 20.32 -36.69 -33.78
N ILE A 770 20.47 -37.85 -34.42
CA ILE A 770 19.94 -38.17 -35.75
C ILE A 770 18.83 -39.19 -35.54
N VAL A 771 17.62 -38.87 -36.02
CA VAL A 771 16.44 -39.73 -35.94
C VAL A 771 16.03 -40.11 -37.36
N ASP A 772 15.68 -41.38 -37.58
CA ASP A 772 15.20 -41.86 -38.87
C ASP A 772 13.78 -41.32 -39.15
N LEU A 773 13.67 -40.47 -40.18
CA LEU A 773 12.40 -39.89 -40.61
C LEU A 773 11.53 -40.88 -41.41
N ASN A 774 12.09 -42.01 -41.87
CA ASN A 774 11.37 -43.02 -42.65
C ASN A 774 10.70 -44.09 -41.77
N ALA A 775 11.26 -44.35 -40.58
CA ALA A 775 10.63 -45.20 -39.57
C ALA A 775 9.45 -44.44 -38.92
N LEU A 776 8.23 -44.73 -39.38
CA LEU A 776 7.01 -44.10 -38.88
C LEU A 776 6.64 -44.63 -37.48
N ASN A 777 6.63 -43.75 -36.48
CA ASN A 777 5.99 -43.94 -35.18
C ASN A 777 6.41 -45.19 -34.37
N GLN A 778 7.57 -45.79 -34.66
CA GLN A 778 8.13 -46.90 -33.88
C GLN A 778 9.34 -46.43 -33.08
N LEU A 779 9.50 -46.95 -31.87
CA LEU A 779 10.68 -46.69 -31.05
C LEU A 779 11.86 -47.51 -31.58
N ASP A 780 12.57 -46.95 -32.56
CA ASP A 780 13.75 -47.57 -33.17
C ASP A 780 15.07 -47.18 -32.46
N SER A 781 16.17 -47.79 -32.91
CA SER A 781 17.52 -47.60 -32.34
C SER A 781 18.05 -46.16 -32.40
N THR A 782 17.52 -45.31 -33.29
CA THR A 782 17.89 -43.89 -33.41
C THR A 782 17.05 -43.00 -32.48
N ARG A 783 15.80 -43.37 -32.18
CA ARG A 783 14.90 -42.64 -31.28
C ARG A 783 15.19 -42.90 -29.80
N VAL A 784 15.60 -44.11 -29.44
CA VAL A 784 15.89 -44.48 -28.03
C VAL A 784 16.92 -43.54 -27.38
N PRO A 785 18.09 -43.26 -27.99
CA PRO A 785 19.08 -42.34 -27.40
C PRO A 785 18.55 -40.91 -27.25
N TYR A 786 17.84 -40.41 -28.27
CA TYR A 786 17.27 -39.06 -28.24
C TYR A 786 16.20 -38.91 -27.16
N GLN A 787 15.24 -39.84 -27.09
CA GLN A 787 14.21 -39.83 -26.06
C GLN A 787 14.83 -39.90 -24.67
N LYS A 788 15.81 -40.79 -24.47
CA LYS A 788 16.55 -40.90 -23.19
C LYS A 788 17.22 -39.59 -22.80
N TYR A 789 17.93 -38.94 -23.74
CA TYR A 789 18.57 -37.66 -23.50
C TYR A 789 17.56 -36.60 -23.02
N VAL A 790 16.45 -36.42 -23.76
CA VAL A 790 15.44 -35.41 -23.40
C VAL A 790 14.80 -35.72 -22.05
N THR A 791 14.49 -36.99 -21.77
CA THR A 791 13.94 -37.38 -20.46
C THR A 791 14.93 -37.15 -19.32
N ASP A 792 16.22 -37.41 -19.52
CA ASP A 792 17.25 -37.16 -18.52
C ASP A 792 17.41 -35.65 -18.26
N GLU A 793 17.31 -34.80 -19.29
CA GLU A 793 17.32 -33.34 -19.15
C GLU A 793 16.08 -32.82 -18.39
N ILE A 794 14.88 -33.33 -18.72
CA ILE A 794 13.64 -32.99 -18.00
C ILE A 794 13.77 -33.39 -16.52
N MET A 795 14.28 -34.59 -16.23
CA MET A 795 14.48 -35.05 -14.86
C MET A 795 15.46 -34.16 -14.08
N LYS A 796 16.57 -33.73 -14.71
CA LYS A 796 17.49 -32.76 -14.12
C LYS A 796 16.80 -31.44 -13.81
N MET A 797 15.98 -30.91 -14.73
CA MET A 797 15.22 -29.68 -14.52
C MET A 797 14.28 -29.79 -13.31
N ILE A 798 13.58 -30.92 -13.16
CA ILE A 798 12.66 -31.16 -12.05
C ILE A 798 13.44 -31.24 -10.72
N THR A 799 14.58 -31.93 -10.69
CA THR A 799 15.35 -32.16 -9.45
C THR A 799 16.25 -31.00 -9.01
N GLY A 800 16.73 -30.17 -9.95
CA GLY A 800 17.75 -29.14 -9.68
C GLY A 800 17.21 -27.78 -9.23
N SER A 801 15.91 -27.67 -8.99
CA SER A 801 15.25 -26.37 -8.95
C SER A 801 14.64 -26.06 -7.59
N SER A 802 15.13 -25.00 -6.94
CA SER A 802 14.49 -24.37 -5.77
C SER A 802 13.34 -23.48 -6.26
N PHE A 803 12.14 -24.04 -6.38
CA PHE A 803 11.00 -23.30 -6.91
C PHE A 803 10.08 -22.76 -5.81
N HIS A 804 9.67 -21.50 -5.91
CA HIS A 804 8.45 -21.03 -5.23
C HIS A 804 7.24 -21.57 -5.99
N SER A 805 6.55 -22.56 -5.41
CA SER A 805 5.37 -23.14 -6.04
C SER A 805 4.19 -22.15 -5.96
N PRO A 806 3.46 -21.93 -7.06
CA PRO A 806 2.19 -21.20 -7.00
C PRO A 806 1.24 -21.87 -6.00
N ARG A 807 0.43 -21.07 -5.31
CA ARG A 807 -0.42 -21.53 -4.20
C ARG A 807 -1.90 -21.61 -4.54
N GLY A 808 -2.32 -21.13 -5.72
CA GLY A 808 -3.72 -20.95 -6.08
C GLY A 808 -3.92 -20.71 -7.57
N THR A 809 -5.04 -20.09 -7.95
CA THR A 809 -5.41 -19.89 -9.36
C THR A 809 -4.56 -18.78 -10.00
N LEU A 810 -4.05 -19.05 -11.21
CA LEU A 810 -3.23 -18.12 -11.99
C LEU A 810 -3.88 -17.91 -13.37
N ILE A 811 -4.12 -16.65 -13.75
CA ILE A 811 -4.64 -16.31 -15.07
C ILE A 811 -4.28 -14.87 -15.43
N THR A 812 -4.09 -14.58 -16.71
CA THR A 812 -4.01 -13.20 -17.20
C THR A 812 -5.34 -12.83 -17.86
N LEU A 813 -6.09 -11.92 -17.22
CA LEU A 813 -7.44 -11.53 -17.64
C LEU A 813 -7.39 -10.62 -18.88
N PRO A 814 -8.23 -10.85 -19.90
CA PRO A 814 -8.34 -9.94 -21.04
C PRO A 814 -8.95 -8.61 -20.62
N ALA A 815 -8.53 -7.53 -21.28
CA ALA A 815 -9.27 -6.27 -21.25
C ALA A 815 -10.68 -6.52 -21.84
N SER A 816 -11.72 -6.40 -21.01
CA SER A 816 -13.07 -6.84 -21.36
C SER A 816 -14.19 -5.94 -20.83
N LYS A 817 -13.86 -4.81 -20.18
CA LYS A 817 -14.86 -3.96 -19.51
C LYS A 817 -15.79 -4.75 -18.59
N PHE A 818 -15.23 -5.72 -17.88
CA PHE A 818 -15.94 -6.64 -16.99
C PHE A 818 -16.96 -7.58 -17.67
N GLU A 819 -16.99 -7.67 -19.00
CA GLU A 819 -17.88 -8.59 -19.72
C GLU A 819 -17.41 -10.05 -19.60
N HIS A 820 -16.10 -10.30 -19.49
CA HIS A 820 -15.55 -11.65 -19.43
C HIS A 820 -15.34 -12.13 -17.99
N GLN A 821 -16.32 -12.87 -17.46
CA GLN A 821 -16.29 -13.43 -16.11
C GLN A 821 -15.59 -14.80 -16.07
N VAL A 822 -14.47 -14.87 -15.33
CA VAL A 822 -13.70 -16.10 -15.13
C VAL A 822 -14.07 -16.72 -13.80
N ALA A 823 -14.65 -17.91 -13.81
CA ALA A 823 -14.92 -18.66 -12.57
C ALA A 823 -13.67 -19.40 -12.12
N ILE A 824 -13.34 -19.34 -10.83
CA ILE A 824 -12.19 -20.08 -10.30
C ILE A 824 -12.58 -21.55 -10.01
N PRO A 825 -11.61 -22.50 -10.02
CA PRO A 825 -11.89 -23.94 -9.83
C PRO A 825 -12.43 -24.37 -8.46
N MET A 826 -12.15 -23.60 -7.40
CA MET A 826 -12.54 -23.92 -6.03
C MET A 826 -13.62 -22.97 -5.54
N THR A 827 -14.70 -23.49 -4.97
CA THR A 827 -15.76 -22.67 -4.35
C THR A 827 -15.50 -22.44 -2.85
N ILE A 828 -16.19 -21.47 -2.24
CA ILE A 828 -16.08 -21.20 -0.80
C ILE A 828 -16.52 -22.42 0.01
N LEU A 829 -17.63 -23.05 -0.36
CA LEU A 829 -18.15 -24.24 0.32
C LEU A 829 -17.19 -25.43 0.21
N GLN A 830 -16.54 -25.61 -0.95
CA GLN A 830 -15.54 -26.66 -1.14
C GLN A 830 -14.32 -26.44 -0.24
N SER A 831 -13.79 -25.20 -0.22
CA SER A 831 -12.69 -24.80 0.67
C SER A 831 -13.07 -24.98 2.15
N TYR A 832 -14.29 -24.61 2.54
CA TYR A 832 -14.75 -24.73 3.91
C TYR A 832 -14.84 -26.17 4.38
N ARG A 833 -15.36 -27.07 3.53
CA ARG A 833 -15.43 -28.51 3.87
C ARG A 833 -14.03 -29.11 4.08
N GLN A 834 -13.06 -28.78 3.23
CA GLN A 834 -11.67 -29.22 3.45
C GLN A 834 -11.11 -28.71 4.76
N TYR A 835 -11.37 -27.44 5.10
CA TYR A 835 -10.92 -26.85 6.35
C TYR A 835 -11.59 -27.48 7.58
N GLN A 836 -12.91 -27.69 7.52
CA GLN A 836 -13.70 -28.23 8.63
C GLN A 836 -13.24 -29.62 9.05
N GLU A 837 -12.90 -30.48 8.08
CA GLU A 837 -12.36 -31.82 8.34
C GLU A 837 -11.00 -31.79 9.07
N GLN A 838 -10.21 -30.71 8.92
CA GLN A 838 -8.85 -30.62 9.44
C GLN A 838 -8.72 -29.80 10.73
N GLN A 839 -9.48 -28.70 10.87
CA GLN A 839 -9.22 -27.65 11.86
C GLN A 839 -10.50 -27.15 12.60
N GLY A 840 -11.69 -27.69 12.30
CA GLY A 840 -12.95 -27.34 12.97
C GLY A 840 -13.77 -26.23 12.30
N GLU A 841 -14.71 -25.63 13.03
CA GLU A 841 -15.60 -24.59 12.48
C GLU A 841 -14.92 -23.21 12.40
N SER A 842 -15.21 -22.47 11.32
CA SER A 842 -14.85 -21.06 11.16
C SER A 842 -16.04 -20.30 10.57
N ASP A 843 -16.28 -19.07 11.03
CA ASP A 843 -17.27 -18.15 10.48
C ASP A 843 -16.66 -17.09 9.56
N ILE A 844 -15.35 -17.19 9.28
CA ILE A 844 -14.60 -16.23 8.48
C ILE A 844 -14.00 -16.90 7.25
N THR A 845 -14.18 -16.27 6.09
CA THR A 845 -13.54 -16.64 4.84
C THR A 845 -12.61 -15.53 4.39
N PHE A 846 -11.36 -15.88 4.09
CA PHE A 846 -10.35 -15.01 3.51
C PHE A 846 -10.12 -15.42 2.06
N ILE A 847 -10.26 -14.48 1.13
CA ILE A 847 -9.94 -14.68 -0.28
C ILE A 847 -8.76 -13.77 -0.59
N TYR A 848 -7.60 -14.36 -0.88
CA TYR A 848 -6.40 -13.63 -1.24
C TYR A 848 -6.15 -13.74 -2.73
N TRP A 849 -5.64 -12.69 -3.35
CA TRP A 849 -5.13 -12.74 -4.72
C TRP A 849 -4.09 -11.66 -4.92
N GLN A 850 -3.20 -11.90 -5.88
CA GLN A 850 -2.22 -10.93 -6.33
C GLN A 850 -2.63 -10.41 -7.69
N ALA A 851 -2.64 -9.10 -7.88
CA ALA A 851 -2.89 -8.50 -9.18
C ALA A 851 -1.99 -7.29 -9.43
N MET A 852 -1.75 -7.00 -10.70
CA MET A 852 -0.87 -5.90 -11.12
C MET A 852 -1.42 -5.25 -12.38
N GLY A 853 -1.51 -3.91 -12.35
CA GLY A 853 -1.97 -3.09 -13.47
C GLY A 853 -3.45 -3.26 -13.79
N GLY A 854 -4.07 -2.21 -14.35
CA GLY A 854 -5.47 -2.24 -14.74
C GLY A 854 -6.45 -2.27 -13.57
N ASP A 855 -7.71 -2.03 -13.89
CA ASP A 855 -8.83 -2.18 -13.00
C ASP A 855 -9.40 -3.61 -13.06
N MET A 856 -9.83 -4.15 -11.92
CA MET A 856 -10.36 -5.51 -11.83
C MET A 856 -11.52 -5.64 -10.85
N MET A 857 -12.32 -6.70 -11.03
CA MET A 857 -13.36 -7.09 -10.10
C MET A 857 -13.14 -8.52 -9.60
N LEU A 858 -13.35 -8.72 -8.30
CA LEU A 858 -13.64 -10.02 -7.72
C LEU A 858 -15.12 -10.05 -7.35
N THR A 859 -15.84 -11.06 -7.82
CA THR A 859 -17.28 -11.22 -7.55
C THR A 859 -17.54 -12.57 -6.92
N VAL A 860 -18.31 -12.60 -5.84
CA VAL A 860 -18.78 -13.83 -5.21
C VAL A 860 -20.29 -13.92 -5.39
N SER A 861 -20.80 -15.04 -5.90
CA SER A 861 -22.23 -15.23 -6.14
C SER A 861 -22.79 -16.49 -5.48
N ASN A 862 -24.11 -16.50 -5.28
CA ASN A 862 -24.83 -17.66 -4.73
C ASN A 862 -25.09 -18.78 -5.75
N ALA A 863 -25.01 -18.48 -7.04
CA ALA A 863 -25.19 -19.41 -8.15
C ALA A 863 -24.22 -19.08 -9.28
N PHE A 864 -24.02 -20.01 -10.22
CA PHE A 864 -23.19 -19.74 -11.38
C PHE A 864 -23.76 -18.56 -12.20
N ILE A 865 -22.91 -17.56 -12.49
CA ILE A 865 -23.24 -16.44 -13.37
C ILE A 865 -23.35 -16.96 -14.81
N ASP A 866 -24.52 -16.79 -15.41
CA ASP A 866 -24.78 -17.00 -16.82
C ASP A 866 -24.95 -15.65 -17.52
N PRO A 867 -24.02 -15.24 -18.40
CA PRO A 867 -24.13 -13.96 -19.10
C PRO A 867 -25.23 -13.95 -20.19
N THR A 868 -25.82 -15.10 -20.51
CA THR A 868 -26.82 -15.24 -21.59
C THR A 868 -28.26 -15.18 -21.12
N THR A 869 -28.50 -15.34 -19.82
CA THR A 869 -29.84 -15.40 -19.24
C THR A 869 -29.99 -14.45 -18.06
N GLU A 870 -31.18 -13.85 -17.93
CA GLU A 870 -31.48 -13.02 -16.76
C GLU A 870 -31.82 -13.91 -15.55
N GLN A 871 -30.95 -13.87 -14.53
CA GLN A 871 -31.09 -14.70 -13.33
C GLN A 871 -31.72 -13.90 -12.18
N THR A 872 -33.05 -13.94 -12.02
CA THR A 872 -33.80 -13.07 -11.06
C THR A 872 -33.46 -13.29 -9.57
N GLY A 873 -32.83 -14.40 -9.20
CA GLY A 873 -32.39 -14.72 -7.83
C GLY A 873 -30.86 -14.70 -7.59
N LEU A 874 -30.08 -14.27 -8.58
CA LEU A 874 -28.63 -14.22 -8.47
C LEU A 874 -28.20 -13.05 -7.57
N GLN A 875 -27.66 -13.39 -6.40
CA GLN A 875 -27.04 -12.47 -5.45
C GLN A 875 -25.54 -12.42 -5.70
N CYS A 876 -24.97 -11.22 -5.71
CA CYS A 876 -23.53 -10.99 -5.89
C CYS A 876 -22.98 -10.11 -4.78
N LEU A 877 -21.78 -10.41 -4.33
CA LEU A 877 -20.87 -9.49 -3.67
C LEU A 877 -19.79 -9.12 -4.68
N THR A 878 -19.71 -7.87 -5.11
CA THR A 878 -18.70 -7.42 -6.07
C THR A 878 -17.76 -6.42 -5.42
N CYS A 879 -16.47 -6.71 -5.52
CA CYS A 879 -15.37 -5.88 -5.07
C CYS A 879 -14.62 -5.37 -6.31
N TYR A 880 -14.68 -4.07 -6.54
CA TYR A 880 -13.95 -3.40 -7.60
C TYR A 880 -12.66 -2.78 -7.05
N ILE A 881 -11.55 -3.05 -7.73
CA ILE A 881 -10.26 -2.41 -7.50
C ILE A 881 -9.99 -1.49 -8.68
N ALA A 882 -9.79 -0.20 -8.39
CA ALA A 882 -9.48 0.80 -9.38
C ALA A 882 -8.12 0.58 -10.05
N ASP A 883 -7.97 1.08 -11.29
CA ASP A 883 -6.65 1.13 -11.93
C ASP A 883 -5.73 2.10 -11.16
N ILE A 884 -4.45 1.80 -11.18
CA ILE A 884 -3.41 2.60 -10.52
C ILE A 884 -3.26 3.91 -11.31
N PRO A 885 -3.26 5.08 -10.65
CA PRO A 885 -3.21 6.37 -11.33
C PRO A 885 -1.90 6.56 -12.13
N LEU A 886 -2.05 6.87 -13.42
CA LEU A 886 -0.93 7.08 -14.36
C LEU A 886 -0.25 8.45 -14.21
N THR A 887 -0.91 9.42 -13.58
CA THR A 887 -0.42 10.79 -13.43
C THR A 887 0.15 11.02 -12.05
N HIS A 888 1.48 10.95 -11.93
CA HIS A 888 2.22 11.32 -10.72
C HIS A 888 2.37 12.85 -10.66
N ASN A 889 1.30 13.58 -10.33
CA ASN A 889 1.46 14.94 -9.81
C ASN A 889 1.73 14.81 -8.31
N ASP A 890 3.00 14.91 -7.91
CA ASP A 890 3.49 14.62 -6.56
C ASP A 890 2.97 15.57 -5.45
N VAL A 891 2.10 16.52 -5.82
CA VAL A 891 1.45 17.48 -4.90
C VAL A 891 0.02 17.04 -4.53
N THR A 892 -0.68 16.29 -5.39
CA THR A 892 -2.05 15.83 -5.15
C THR A 892 -2.25 14.39 -5.61
N TYR A 893 -2.36 13.46 -4.68
CA TYR A 893 -2.69 12.06 -4.97
C TYR A 893 -4.16 11.94 -5.39
N HIS A 894 -4.41 11.37 -6.56
CA HIS A 894 -5.75 11.10 -7.07
C HIS A 894 -5.81 9.69 -7.64
N GLU A 895 -6.76 8.88 -7.20
CA GLU A 895 -7.13 7.60 -7.81
C GLU A 895 -8.67 7.53 -7.98
N SER A 896 -9.12 6.64 -8.85
CA SER A 896 -10.55 6.30 -8.92
C SER A 896 -10.98 5.50 -7.70
N TYR A 897 -12.27 5.48 -7.40
CA TYR A 897 -12.78 4.75 -6.24
C TYR A 897 -12.66 3.23 -6.41
N SER A 898 -11.93 2.57 -5.52
CA SER A 898 -12.13 1.14 -5.23
C SER A 898 -13.36 1.00 -4.33
N TYR A 899 -14.19 -0.03 -4.51
CA TYR A 899 -15.46 -0.15 -3.78
C TYR A 899 -15.97 -1.58 -3.60
N VAL A 900 -16.90 -1.74 -2.66
CA VAL A 900 -17.70 -2.94 -2.44
C VAL A 900 -19.17 -2.62 -2.74
N THR A 901 -19.86 -3.56 -3.39
CA THR A 901 -21.29 -3.45 -3.74
C THR A 901 -21.96 -4.82 -3.81
N ASN A 902 -23.30 -4.84 -3.87
CA ASN A 902 -24.10 -6.05 -4.11
C ASN A 902 -24.65 -6.16 -5.56
N PHE A 903 -24.25 -5.25 -6.44
CA PHE A 903 -24.61 -5.28 -7.87
C PHE A 903 -23.69 -6.20 -8.68
N ARG A 904 -24.12 -6.54 -9.89
CA ARG A 904 -23.35 -7.39 -10.82
C ARG A 904 -22.24 -6.60 -11.53
N PRO A 905 -21.18 -7.27 -12.01
CA PRO A 905 -20.04 -6.61 -12.65
C PRO A 905 -20.38 -5.62 -13.78
N TYR A 906 -21.34 -5.95 -14.64
CA TYR A 906 -21.72 -5.09 -15.78
C TYR A 906 -22.49 -3.83 -15.40
N TYR A 907 -22.84 -3.63 -14.12
CA TYR A 907 -23.35 -2.34 -13.62
C TYR A 907 -22.22 -1.34 -13.32
N HIS A 908 -20.96 -1.70 -13.56
CA HIS A 908 -19.80 -0.84 -13.26
C HIS A 908 -19.98 0.61 -13.70
N ASP A 909 -20.30 0.83 -14.98
CA ASP A 909 -20.43 2.17 -15.57
C ASP A 909 -21.55 2.98 -14.90
N MET A 910 -22.65 2.31 -14.50
CA MET A 910 -23.76 2.93 -13.79
C MET A 910 -23.37 3.30 -12.34
N ILE A 911 -22.64 2.41 -11.65
CA ILE A 911 -22.17 2.63 -10.28
C ILE A 911 -21.16 3.78 -10.24
N MET A 912 -20.28 3.87 -11.24
CA MET A 912 -19.33 4.98 -11.35
C MET A 912 -20.01 6.35 -11.58
N GLN A 913 -21.27 6.37 -12.06
CA GLN A 913 -22.06 7.60 -12.22
C GLN A 913 -22.89 7.94 -10.97
N ASP A 914 -23.29 6.95 -10.18
CA ASP A 914 -24.01 7.14 -8.92
C ASP A 914 -23.30 6.44 -7.75
N HIS A 915 -22.46 7.20 -7.06
CA HIS A 915 -21.68 6.70 -5.91
C HIS A 915 -22.57 6.15 -4.77
N LYS A 916 -23.88 6.46 -4.72
CA LYS A 916 -24.79 5.88 -3.71
C LYS A 916 -24.97 4.37 -3.87
N LEU A 917 -24.64 3.83 -5.03
CA LEU A 917 -24.66 2.40 -5.32
C LEU A 917 -23.42 1.67 -4.79
N MET A 918 -22.39 2.41 -4.36
CA MET A 918 -21.23 1.88 -3.66
C MET A 918 -21.55 1.78 -2.17
N LYS A 919 -21.45 0.58 -1.61
CA LYS A 919 -21.78 0.31 -0.19
C LYS A 919 -20.69 0.83 0.73
N ALA A 920 -19.44 0.67 0.31
CA ALA A 920 -18.27 1.30 0.88
C ALA A 920 -17.25 1.54 -0.24
N MET A 921 -16.42 2.59 -0.11
CA MET A 921 -15.49 3.00 -1.15
C MET A 921 -14.27 3.73 -0.58
N SER A 922 -13.16 3.73 -1.33
CA SER A 922 -11.97 4.54 -1.04
C SER A 922 -11.34 5.02 -2.35
N ASN A 923 -10.92 6.28 -2.37
CA ASN A 923 -10.10 6.92 -3.41
C ASN A 923 -8.68 7.24 -2.90
N SER A 924 -8.21 6.46 -1.93
CA SER A 924 -6.81 6.42 -1.50
C SER A 924 -6.35 4.98 -1.20
N PHE A 925 -7.06 4.00 -1.75
CA PHE A 925 -6.86 2.59 -1.55
C PHE A 925 -5.45 2.15 -1.97
N HIS A 926 -4.81 2.69 -3.01
CA HIS A 926 -3.43 2.33 -3.38
C HIS A 926 -2.37 3.29 -2.84
N ARG A 927 -2.73 4.26 -2.00
CA ARG A 927 -1.79 5.28 -1.51
C ARG A 927 -0.66 4.64 -0.69
N GLY A 928 0.57 4.82 -1.15
CA GLY A 928 1.77 4.26 -0.51
C GLY A 928 2.05 2.78 -0.80
N CYS A 929 1.24 2.12 -1.63
CA CYS A 929 1.50 0.77 -2.11
C CYS A 929 2.66 0.73 -3.12
N ASN A 930 3.41 -0.38 -3.17
CA ASN A 930 4.36 -0.67 -4.23
C ASN A 930 3.61 -1.11 -5.48
N THR A 931 3.21 -0.15 -6.30
CA THR A 931 2.43 -0.36 -7.54
C THR A 931 3.28 -0.84 -8.72
N ASP A 932 4.60 -0.97 -8.54
CA ASP A 932 5.53 -1.43 -9.58
C ASP A 932 5.52 -2.96 -9.77
N ASP A 933 4.91 -3.68 -8.82
CA ASP A 933 4.81 -5.15 -8.78
C ASP A 933 3.39 -5.60 -8.39
N TYR A 934 3.19 -6.92 -8.22
CA TYR A 934 1.95 -7.50 -7.74
C TYR A 934 1.57 -6.95 -6.37
N ILE A 935 0.34 -6.45 -6.27
CA ILE A 935 -0.29 -6.07 -5.02
C ILE A 935 -1.11 -7.27 -4.53
N THR A 936 -0.85 -7.70 -3.29
CA THR A 936 -1.64 -8.72 -2.63
C THR A 936 -2.88 -8.06 -2.01
N TYR A 937 -4.06 -8.49 -2.42
CA TYR A 937 -5.35 -8.08 -1.88
C TYR A 937 -5.95 -9.18 -1.03
N CYS A 938 -6.82 -8.78 -0.09
CA CYS A 938 -7.56 -9.70 0.76
C CYS A 938 -9.02 -9.22 0.89
N LEU A 939 -9.95 -10.11 0.54
CA LEU A 939 -11.37 -9.96 0.85
C LEU A 939 -11.69 -10.87 2.04
N ILE A 940 -12.22 -10.27 3.11
CA ILE A 940 -12.61 -10.96 4.34
C ILE A 940 -14.13 -10.93 4.41
N ILE A 941 -14.75 -12.11 4.50
CA ILE A 941 -16.19 -12.28 4.67
C ILE A 941 -16.42 -12.90 6.05
N LYS A 942 -17.08 -12.17 6.94
CA LYS A 942 -17.44 -12.64 8.29
C LYS A 942 -18.94 -12.93 8.35
N LEU A 943 -19.29 -14.21 8.44
CA LEU A 943 -20.68 -14.67 8.32
C LEU A 943 -21.54 -14.24 9.51
N LYS A 944 -21.03 -14.31 10.75
CA LYS A 944 -21.80 -13.97 11.96
C LYS A 944 -22.08 -12.47 12.10
N SER A 945 -21.08 -11.62 11.84
CA SER A 945 -21.22 -10.17 11.90
C SER A 945 -21.79 -9.56 10.61
N LYS A 946 -21.97 -10.38 9.55
CA LYS A 946 -22.40 -9.96 8.21
C LYS A 946 -21.48 -8.90 7.59
N GLU A 947 -20.22 -8.91 7.98
CA GLU A 947 -19.23 -7.89 7.64
C GLU A 947 -18.37 -8.34 6.47
N VAL A 948 -18.12 -7.43 5.54
CA VAL A 948 -17.21 -7.60 4.41
C VAL A 948 -16.12 -6.55 4.47
N ILE A 949 -14.85 -6.99 4.43
CA ILE A 949 -13.68 -6.10 4.49
C ILE A 949 -12.80 -6.37 3.29
N LEU A 950 -12.59 -5.36 2.44
CA LEU A 950 -11.59 -5.36 1.37
C LEU A 950 -10.37 -4.57 1.84
N THR A 951 -9.19 -5.19 1.76
CA THR A 951 -7.93 -4.58 2.23
C THR A 951 -6.72 -5.12 1.44
N HIS A 952 -5.56 -4.54 1.72
CA HIS A 952 -4.26 -5.04 1.26
C HIS A 952 -3.75 -6.12 2.20
N ALA A 953 -2.97 -7.03 1.65
CA ALA A 953 -2.16 -7.99 2.39
C ALA A 953 -0.70 -7.83 1.94
N GLY A 954 0.19 -8.53 2.63
CA GLY A 954 1.59 -8.62 2.28
C GLY A 954 2.32 -7.30 2.50
N SER A 955 3.35 -7.03 1.69
CA SER A 955 4.22 -5.86 1.89
C SER A 955 3.47 -4.52 1.85
N ASN A 956 2.42 -4.44 1.03
CA ASN A 956 1.59 -3.24 0.88
C ASN A 956 0.79 -2.90 2.14
N SER A 957 0.44 -3.90 2.96
CA SER A 957 -0.29 -3.69 4.22
C SER A 957 0.54 -3.01 5.32
N ILE A 958 1.86 -2.88 5.12
CA ILE A 958 2.78 -2.23 6.07
C ILE A 958 2.66 -0.71 6.01
N TYR A 959 2.48 -0.17 4.81
CA TYR A 959 2.52 1.27 4.52
C TYR A 959 1.15 1.86 4.23
N ASN A 960 0.19 0.99 3.94
CA ASN A 960 -1.18 1.37 3.66
C ASN A 960 -2.12 0.54 4.51
N HIS A 961 -2.83 1.24 5.39
CA HIS A 961 -3.80 0.66 6.32
C HIS A 961 -5.25 0.94 5.92
N GLN A 962 -5.48 1.40 4.68
CA GLN A 962 -6.83 1.61 4.16
C GLN A 962 -7.61 0.30 4.09
N THR A 963 -8.86 0.36 4.52
CA THR A 963 -9.82 -0.75 4.44
C THR A 963 -11.14 -0.23 3.91
N ILE A 964 -11.80 -1.03 3.07
CA ILE A 964 -13.16 -0.75 2.61
C ILE A 964 -14.05 -1.78 3.29
N ASN A 965 -14.84 -1.33 4.28
CA ASN A 965 -15.62 -2.20 5.15
C ASN A 965 -17.11 -1.86 5.06
N TYR A 966 -17.96 -2.89 4.98
CA TYR A 966 -19.42 -2.75 5.03
C TYR A 966 -20.09 -3.93 5.74
N VAL A 967 -21.18 -3.66 6.47
CA VAL A 967 -22.03 -4.67 7.10
C VAL A 967 -23.33 -4.79 6.33
N PHE A 968 -23.58 -5.96 5.73
CA PHE A 968 -24.77 -6.21 4.93
C PHE A 968 -25.96 -6.67 5.78
N GLU A 969 -27.14 -6.14 5.45
CA GLU A 969 -28.39 -6.73 5.92
C GLU A 969 -28.71 -8.01 5.15
N GLN A 970 -29.24 -9.03 5.83
CA GLN A 970 -29.49 -10.33 5.20
C GLN A 970 -30.56 -10.26 4.09
N SER A 971 -31.51 -9.34 4.20
CA SER A 971 -32.52 -9.06 3.16
C SER A 971 -31.91 -8.41 1.92
N GLU A 972 -30.78 -7.73 2.05
CA GLU A 972 -30.06 -7.12 0.94
C GLU A 972 -29.13 -8.13 0.27
N LEU A 973 -28.28 -8.78 1.06
CA LEU A 973 -27.31 -9.76 0.60
C LEU A 973 -27.07 -10.80 1.69
N ASP A 974 -27.40 -12.06 1.39
CA ASP A 974 -27.19 -13.15 2.33
C ASP A 974 -25.79 -13.77 2.12
N LEU A 975 -24.81 -13.29 2.90
CA LEU A 975 -23.41 -13.73 2.80
C LEU A 975 -23.26 -15.25 3.00
N SER A 976 -24.18 -15.90 3.72
CA SER A 976 -24.14 -17.36 3.96
C SER A 976 -24.46 -18.20 2.73
N LYS A 977 -25.06 -17.59 1.69
CA LYS A 977 -25.41 -18.26 0.43
C LYS A 977 -24.35 -18.11 -0.65
N LEU A 978 -23.35 -17.26 -0.45
CA LEU A 978 -22.31 -16.98 -1.43
C LEU A 978 -21.31 -18.14 -1.52
N ASP A 979 -21.00 -18.59 -2.73
CA ASP A 979 -20.17 -19.79 -2.95
C ASP A 979 -19.17 -19.64 -4.11
N TYR A 980 -19.65 -19.16 -5.27
CA TYR A 980 -18.87 -19.14 -6.51
C TYR A 980 -18.08 -17.85 -6.64
N ILE A 981 -16.78 -17.94 -6.93
CA ILE A 981 -15.90 -16.78 -7.10
C ILE A 981 -15.56 -16.58 -8.57
N TYR A 982 -15.64 -15.31 -8.98
CA TYR A 982 -15.36 -14.82 -10.32
C TYR A 982 -14.34 -13.69 -10.28
N ILE A 983 -13.55 -13.59 -11.33
CA ILE A 983 -12.68 -12.45 -11.58
C ILE A 983 -12.87 -11.93 -13.01
N SER A 984 -12.74 -10.62 -13.17
CA SER A 984 -12.85 -9.95 -14.48
C SER A 984 -12.04 -8.66 -14.48
N ALA A 985 -11.67 -8.18 -15.67
CA ALA A 985 -10.86 -6.98 -15.85
C ALA A 985 -11.57 -5.93 -16.70
N GLY A 986 -11.29 -4.67 -16.41
CA GLY A 986 -11.88 -3.52 -17.08
C GLY A 986 -11.21 -3.20 -18.41
N ALA A 987 -10.60 -2.03 -18.51
CA ALA A 987 -10.07 -1.51 -19.76
C ALA A 987 -8.69 -2.08 -20.14
N ARG A 988 -8.00 -2.74 -19.20
CA ARG A 988 -6.62 -3.23 -19.38
C ARG A 988 -6.52 -4.71 -19.04
N ILE A 989 -5.45 -5.34 -19.52
CA ILE A 989 -5.12 -6.73 -19.18
C ILE A 989 -4.63 -6.77 -17.74
N VAL A 990 -5.16 -7.71 -16.95
CA VAL A 990 -4.80 -7.84 -15.52
C VAL A 990 -4.28 -9.26 -15.23
N PRO A 991 -2.97 -9.46 -15.02
CA PRO A 991 -2.47 -10.71 -14.45
C PRO A 991 -2.95 -10.88 -13.00
N VAL A 992 -3.57 -12.03 -12.73
CA VAL A 992 -3.97 -12.49 -11.40
C VAL A 992 -3.15 -13.72 -11.03
N ARG A 993 -2.55 -13.72 -9.85
CA ARG A 993 -1.71 -14.83 -9.33
C ARG A 993 -2.16 -15.20 -7.92
N ASN A 994 -1.87 -16.45 -7.55
CA ASN A 994 -2.07 -16.98 -6.20
C ASN A 994 -3.46 -16.69 -5.61
N LEU A 995 -4.52 -16.77 -6.42
CA LEU A 995 -5.88 -16.61 -5.90
C LEU A 995 -6.26 -17.85 -5.09
N VAL A 996 -6.42 -17.67 -3.78
CA VAL A 996 -6.66 -18.74 -2.80
C VAL A 996 -7.78 -18.38 -1.82
N ILE A 997 -8.47 -19.41 -1.34
CA ILE A 997 -9.50 -19.31 -0.29
C ILE A 997 -8.96 -19.96 0.97
N ARG A 998 -9.13 -19.30 2.12
CA ARG A 998 -8.74 -19.80 3.45
C ARG A 998 -9.81 -19.46 4.47
N HIS A 999 -9.81 -20.20 5.58
CA HIS A 999 -10.70 -19.94 6.73
C HIS A 999 -9.93 -19.51 7.99
N GLN A 1000 -8.63 -19.27 7.81
CA GLN A 1000 -7.71 -18.65 8.76
C GLN A 1000 -6.78 -17.70 7.97
N PRO A 1001 -6.30 -16.62 8.59
CA PRO A 1001 -5.38 -15.72 7.92
C PRO A 1001 -4.05 -16.42 7.62
N ILE A 1002 -3.46 -16.13 6.46
CA ILE A 1002 -2.10 -16.57 6.12
C ILE A 1002 -1.12 -15.61 6.83
N PRO A 1003 -0.36 -16.03 7.86
CA PRO A 1003 0.42 -15.10 8.68
C PRO A 1003 1.47 -14.29 7.91
N GLU A 1004 2.09 -14.92 6.90
CA GLU A 1004 3.08 -14.30 6.01
C GLU A 1004 2.49 -13.25 5.06
N TYR A 1005 1.18 -13.25 4.83
CA TYR A 1005 0.47 -12.19 4.10
C TYR A 1005 -0.06 -11.08 5.00
N HIS A 1006 0.25 -11.09 6.29
CA HIS A 1006 -0.09 -10.00 7.20
C HIS A 1006 1.15 -9.54 7.96
N PRO A 1007 2.25 -9.18 7.25
CA PRO A 1007 3.40 -8.62 7.91
C PRO A 1007 3.01 -7.29 8.54
N SER A 1008 3.32 -7.14 9.82
CA SER A 1008 3.04 -5.90 10.55
C SER A 1008 4.36 -5.21 10.89
N PHE A 1009 4.32 -3.88 11.00
CA PHE A 1009 5.40 -3.16 11.66
C PHE A 1009 5.55 -3.62 13.13
N ASP A 1010 6.75 -3.40 13.66
CA ASP A 1010 7.10 -3.69 15.04
C ASP A 1010 6.63 -2.57 15.96
N LYS A 1011 5.40 -2.71 16.48
CA LYS A 1011 4.79 -1.78 17.44
C LYS A 1011 5.58 -1.62 18.75
N THR A 1012 6.45 -2.58 19.07
CA THR A 1012 7.25 -2.55 20.30
C THR A 1012 8.56 -1.81 20.15
N PHE A 1013 8.94 -1.49 18.90
CA PHE A 1013 10.17 -0.76 18.64
C PHE A 1013 10.08 0.66 19.21
N LYS A 1014 10.93 0.93 20.20
CA LYS A 1014 11.20 2.26 20.73
C LYS A 1014 12.70 2.50 20.51
N SER A 1015 13.09 3.59 19.87
CA SER A 1015 14.52 3.90 19.76
C SER A 1015 15.05 4.32 21.14
N ASP A 1016 16.23 3.80 21.52
CA ASP A 1016 16.95 4.22 22.74
C ASP A 1016 17.55 5.64 22.63
N ASN A 1017 17.30 6.36 21.54
CA ASN A 1017 17.73 7.73 21.36
C ASN A 1017 16.78 8.71 22.07
N THR A 1018 16.73 8.63 23.40
CA THR A 1018 16.19 9.68 24.28
C THR A 1018 17.15 10.86 24.47
N ALA A 1019 18.02 11.13 23.50
CA ALA A 1019 18.65 12.43 23.37
C ALA A 1019 17.78 13.30 22.45
N VAL A 1020 16.60 13.68 22.93
CA VAL A 1020 15.94 14.88 22.43
C VAL A 1020 16.78 16.04 22.97
N PRO A 1021 17.47 16.84 22.14
CA PRO A 1021 18.12 18.04 22.63
C PRO A 1021 17.05 18.93 23.25
N SER A 1022 17.27 19.38 24.48
CA SER A 1022 16.41 20.26 25.28
C SER A 1022 16.30 21.69 24.73
N THR A 1023 16.20 21.85 23.41
CA THR A 1023 15.96 23.12 22.73
C THR A 1023 15.02 22.91 21.53
N LEU A 1024 13.75 22.66 21.85
CA LEU A 1024 12.60 23.01 21.01
C LEU A 1024 12.27 24.50 21.24
N GLU A 1025 13.27 25.38 21.19
CA GLU A 1025 13.01 26.81 21.01
C GLU A 1025 13.11 27.10 19.51
N ASN A 1026 12.00 27.59 18.95
CA ASN A 1026 11.81 28.11 17.59
C ASN A 1026 11.50 27.08 16.49
N ILE A 1027 10.29 26.53 16.55
CA ILE A 1027 9.46 26.45 15.34
C ILE A 1027 8.82 27.84 15.20
N PRO A 1028 8.98 28.57 14.08
CA PRO A 1028 8.29 29.84 13.91
C PRO A 1028 6.79 29.57 13.71
N VAL A 1029 6.02 29.77 14.78
CA VAL A 1029 4.66 30.26 14.65
C VAL A 1029 4.79 31.72 14.20
N VAL A 1030 4.50 31.99 12.94
CA VAL A 1030 4.41 33.38 12.46
C VAL A 1030 3.13 33.98 13.03
N ALA A 1031 3.27 34.62 14.19
CA ALA A 1031 2.37 35.65 14.67
C ALA A 1031 3.22 36.85 15.13
N SER A 1032 2.76 38.03 14.73
CA SER A 1032 3.42 39.33 14.69
C SER A 1032 3.72 39.98 16.05
N HIS A 1033 4.62 40.97 16.01
CA HIS A 1033 5.07 41.92 17.05
C HIS A 1033 6.29 41.44 17.89
N SER A 1034 7.41 42.15 18.12
CA SER A 1034 7.90 43.49 17.72
C SER A 1034 9.35 43.68 18.23
N ASN A 1035 10.22 44.27 17.39
CA ASN A 1035 11.45 45.08 17.66
C ASN A 1035 12.74 44.49 18.31
N PRO A 1036 13.93 45.06 17.97
CA PRO A 1036 15.20 44.32 17.86
C PRO A 1036 16.31 44.73 18.86
N PRO A 1037 17.33 43.88 19.12
CA PRO A 1037 18.65 44.30 19.60
C PRO A 1037 19.71 44.34 18.46
N LYS A 1038 20.79 45.06 18.75
CA LYS A 1038 21.73 45.72 17.83
C LYS A 1038 22.76 44.82 17.15
N GLU A 1039 23.01 45.18 15.88
CA GLU A 1039 24.28 45.23 15.12
C GLU A 1039 25.37 44.16 15.31
N GLN A 1040 25.66 43.40 14.24
CA GLN A 1040 26.86 43.58 13.40
C GLN A 1040 26.80 42.73 12.10
N SER A 1041 26.93 43.39 10.95
CA SER A 1041 26.81 42.99 9.53
C SER A 1041 28.01 42.19 8.97
N PRO A 1042 27.96 41.41 7.85
CA PRO A 1042 27.65 41.84 6.44
C PRO A 1042 27.04 40.73 5.52
N PRO A 1043 26.97 40.80 4.15
CA PRO A 1043 27.03 41.92 3.19
C PRO A 1043 25.72 42.12 2.36
N LYS A 1044 25.62 43.33 1.81
CA LYS A 1044 24.49 43.90 1.05
C LYS A 1044 24.51 43.44 -0.43
N SER A 1045 23.62 42.55 -0.86
CA SER A 1045 23.17 42.55 -2.28
C SER A 1045 21.85 41.86 -2.62
N ILE A 1046 21.17 41.17 -1.69
CA ILE A 1046 19.90 40.44 -2.00
C ILE A 1046 18.66 41.07 -1.32
N TRP A 1047 18.86 42.00 -0.39
CA TRP A 1047 17.80 42.56 0.48
C TRP A 1047 16.91 43.66 -0.11
N ASN A 1048 17.09 44.05 -1.38
CA ASN A 1048 16.31 45.12 -2.01
C ASN A 1048 15.17 44.64 -2.91
N GLN A 1049 14.92 43.33 -3.05
CA GLN A 1049 13.86 42.81 -3.94
C GLN A 1049 12.63 42.21 -3.25
N VAL A 1050 12.58 42.11 -1.91
CA VAL A 1050 11.47 41.45 -1.19
C VAL A 1050 10.59 42.42 -0.39
N LYS A 1051 10.86 43.72 -0.43
CA LYS A 1051 10.20 44.72 0.44
C LYS A 1051 8.83 45.25 -0.01
N HIS A 1052 8.15 44.59 -0.95
CA HIS A 1052 6.86 45.09 -1.49
C HIS A 1052 5.65 44.15 -1.37
N ILE A 1053 5.73 43.00 -0.68
CA ILE A 1053 4.63 42.00 -0.73
C ILE A 1053 3.77 41.92 0.55
N PHE A 1054 4.15 42.49 1.69
CA PHE A 1054 3.32 42.42 2.90
C PHE A 1054 2.91 43.79 3.43
N SER A 1055 2.01 44.42 2.70
CA SER A 1055 1.10 45.43 3.24
C SER A 1055 -0.30 45.21 2.65
N SER A 1056 -1.16 44.50 3.37
CA SER A 1056 -2.61 44.78 3.32
C SER A 1056 -3.31 44.02 4.44
N GLU A 1057 -4.08 44.77 5.23
CA GLU A 1057 -5.07 44.28 6.18
C GLU A 1057 -6.05 43.34 5.46
N THR A 1058 -6.14 42.07 5.88
CA THR A 1058 -7.08 41.11 5.30
C THR A 1058 -8.45 41.20 5.95
N SER A 1059 -9.30 42.00 5.31
CA SER A 1059 -10.73 41.83 4.99
C SER A 1059 -11.48 40.65 5.65
N ILE A 1060 -12.56 40.96 6.39
CA ILE A 1060 -13.50 40.05 7.09
C ILE A 1060 -14.42 39.25 6.12
N ARG A 1061 -14.09 39.15 4.82
CA ARG A 1061 -14.99 38.66 3.75
C ARG A 1061 -14.68 37.21 3.33
N LYS A 1062 -15.70 36.44 2.96
CA LYS A 1062 -15.53 35.05 2.49
C LYS A 1062 -15.15 35.02 1.00
N PRO A 1063 -14.29 34.12 0.51
CA PRO A 1063 -14.02 34.02 -0.92
C PRO A 1063 -15.28 33.69 -1.74
N CYS A 1064 -15.47 34.39 -2.86
CA CYS A 1064 -16.56 34.11 -3.80
C CYS A 1064 -16.31 32.78 -4.53
N SER A 1065 -17.29 31.88 -4.55
CA SER A 1065 -17.21 30.59 -5.26
C SER A 1065 -16.93 30.74 -6.76
N ASP A 1066 -17.37 31.85 -7.35
CA ASP A 1066 -17.20 32.11 -8.78
C ASP A 1066 -15.89 32.86 -9.11
N SER A 1067 -15.10 33.22 -8.09
CA SER A 1067 -13.74 33.78 -8.19
C SER A 1067 -13.60 34.88 -9.28
N VAL A 1068 -12.55 34.84 -10.11
CA VAL A 1068 -12.30 35.78 -11.22
C VAL A 1068 -13.36 35.71 -12.33
N SER A 1069 -14.31 34.77 -12.29
CA SER A 1069 -15.41 34.67 -13.25
C SER A 1069 -16.72 35.28 -12.73
N CYS A 1070 -16.74 35.79 -11.50
CA CYS A 1070 -17.93 36.35 -10.88
C CYS A 1070 -18.47 37.59 -11.63
N LEU A 1071 -19.71 37.46 -12.15
CA LEU A 1071 -20.44 38.57 -12.78
C LEU A 1071 -21.01 39.58 -11.78
N LEU A 1072 -21.22 39.15 -10.54
CA LEU A 1072 -21.79 39.96 -9.47
C LEU A 1072 -20.78 40.98 -8.91
N GLN A 1073 -19.48 40.70 -9.07
CA GLN A 1073 -18.37 41.55 -8.62
C GLN A 1073 -18.49 43.02 -9.12
N TYR A 1074 -18.98 43.25 -10.34
CA TYR A 1074 -19.07 44.59 -10.93
C TYR A 1074 -20.51 45.08 -11.13
N SER A 1075 -21.49 44.38 -10.55
CA SER A 1075 -22.91 44.68 -10.74
C SER A 1075 -23.70 44.83 -9.44
N VAL A 1076 -23.27 44.22 -8.33
CA VAL A 1076 -23.98 44.25 -7.04
C VAL A 1076 -23.04 44.67 -5.92
N LYS A 1077 -23.28 45.83 -5.30
CA LYS A 1077 -22.40 46.38 -4.26
C LYS A 1077 -22.43 45.56 -2.97
N GLU A 1078 -23.60 45.03 -2.57
CA GLU A 1078 -23.72 44.19 -1.37
C GLU A 1078 -22.99 42.84 -1.51
N HIS A 1079 -22.81 42.34 -2.74
CA HIS A 1079 -22.05 41.09 -2.99
C HIS A 1079 -20.59 41.24 -2.55
N ASN A 1080 -19.97 42.38 -2.89
CA ASN A 1080 -18.59 42.68 -2.51
C ASN A 1080 -18.44 43.08 -1.03
N GLU A 1081 -19.53 43.32 -0.30
CA GLU A 1081 -19.48 43.49 1.15
C GLU A 1081 -19.34 42.15 1.87
N LYS A 1082 -19.91 41.08 1.31
CA LYS A 1082 -19.90 39.72 1.89
C LYS A 1082 -18.79 38.83 1.34
N TYR A 1083 -18.45 38.98 0.05
CA TYR A 1083 -17.51 38.12 -0.64
C TYR A 1083 -16.27 38.85 -1.19
N SER A 1084 -15.12 38.21 -1.07
CA SER A 1084 -13.85 38.63 -1.67
C SER A 1084 -13.61 37.94 -3.02
N HIS A 1085 -12.85 38.58 -3.90
CA HIS A 1085 -12.46 38.03 -5.21
C HIS A 1085 -10.97 38.27 -5.46
N PRO A 1086 -10.26 37.43 -6.24
CA PRO A 1086 -8.88 37.72 -6.59
C PRO A 1086 -8.75 39.02 -7.38
N CYS A 1087 -7.73 39.82 -7.05
CA CYS A 1087 -7.38 41.00 -7.80
C CYS A 1087 -6.85 40.60 -9.18
N ARG A 1088 -7.50 41.08 -10.24
CA ARG A 1088 -7.13 40.76 -11.62
C ARG A 1088 -5.75 41.24 -12.01
N PHE A 1089 -5.23 42.27 -11.34
CA PHE A 1089 -3.89 42.80 -11.57
C PHE A 1089 -2.85 42.18 -10.63
N SER A 1090 -3.25 41.34 -9.66
CA SER A 1090 -2.34 40.71 -8.70
C SER A 1090 -1.29 41.72 -8.19
N GLU A 1091 -0.02 41.44 -8.40
CA GLU A 1091 1.13 42.26 -7.99
C GLU A 1091 1.41 43.52 -8.83
N ILE A 1092 0.75 43.72 -9.97
CA ILE A 1092 0.84 44.97 -10.76
C ILE A 1092 -0.29 45.96 -10.43
N CYS A 1093 -1.17 45.64 -9.47
CA CYS A 1093 -2.25 46.53 -9.03
C CYS A 1093 -1.68 47.75 -8.27
N ARG A 1094 -1.94 48.96 -8.79
CA ARG A 1094 -1.45 50.21 -8.18
C ARG A 1094 -2.40 50.83 -7.14
N ASN A 1095 -3.63 50.30 -7.03
CA ASN A 1095 -4.71 50.84 -6.19
C ASN A 1095 -5.10 49.85 -5.07
N MET A 1096 -4.13 49.17 -4.46
CA MET A 1096 -4.39 48.20 -3.37
C MET A 1096 -5.29 48.71 -2.23
N PRO A 1097 -5.18 49.97 -1.76
CA PRO A 1097 -6.00 50.46 -0.64
C PRO A 1097 -7.47 50.72 -0.98
N ASP A 1098 -7.81 50.98 -2.24
CA ASP A 1098 -9.14 51.48 -2.65
C ASP A 1098 -10.19 50.35 -2.83
N HIS A 1099 -9.77 49.08 -2.80
CA HIS A 1099 -10.63 47.93 -3.12
C HIS A 1099 -10.47 46.77 -2.11
N PRO A 1100 -10.96 46.91 -0.86
CA PRO A 1100 -10.78 45.90 0.21
C PRO A 1100 -11.54 44.58 -0.02
N HIS A 1101 -12.34 44.48 -1.08
CA HIS A 1101 -13.02 43.25 -1.51
C HIS A 1101 -12.22 42.48 -2.57
N LEU A 1102 -11.03 42.97 -2.95
CA LEU A 1102 -10.10 42.29 -3.86
C LEU A 1102 -8.89 41.73 -3.10
N GLU A 1103 -8.68 40.44 -3.20
CA GLU A 1103 -7.52 39.73 -2.62
C GLU A 1103 -6.33 39.79 -3.59
N HIS A 1104 -5.23 40.39 -3.16
CA HIS A 1104 -4.03 40.52 -3.97
C HIS A 1104 -3.12 39.30 -3.78
N ILE A 1105 -3.58 38.14 -4.26
CA ILE A 1105 -2.83 36.88 -4.24
C ILE A 1105 -1.75 36.94 -5.33
N GLN A 1106 -0.52 36.55 -5.00
CA GLN A 1106 0.57 36.48 -5.96
C GLN A 1106 0.29 35.37 -6.98
N HIS A 1107 0.27 35.71 -8.26
CA HIS A 1107 0.02 34.76 -9.34
C HIS A 1107 1.33 34.48 -10.09
N SER A 1108 2.04 33.44 -9.67
CA SER A 1108 3.43 33.14 -10.11
C SER A 1108 3.51 32.54 -11.52
N VAL A 1109 3.20 33.36 -12.54
CA VAL A 1109 3.29 33.00 -13.96
C VAL A 1109 4.40 33.78 -14.69
N PRO A 1110 5.09 33.19 -15.68
CA PRO A 1110 6.18 33.86 -16.38
C PRO A 1110 5.72 35.09 -17.18
N LYS A 1111 6.60 36.09 -17.36
CA LYS A 1111 6.31 37.24 -18.24
C LYS A 1111 6.24 36.78 -19.70
N CYS A 1112 5.24 37.25 -20.44
CA CYS A 1112 5.13 36.99 -21.87
C CYS A 1112 6.34 37.58 -22.61
N LYS A 1113 7.01 36.76 -23.43
CA LYS A 1113 8.20 37.15 -24.23
C LYS A 1113 7.96 38.38 -25.12
N TYR A 1114 6.74 38.55 -25.61
CA TYR A 1114 6.37 39.64 -26.53
C TYR A 1114 5.71 40.83 -25.83
N ASN A 1115 5.32 40.70 -24.55
CA ASN A 1115 4.76 41.76 -23.72
C ASN A 1115 3.81 42.74 -24.47
N THR A 1116 4.21 43.99 -24.72
CA THR A 1116 3.38 45.02 -25.40
C THR A 1116 3.04 44.69 -26.86
N THR A 1117 3.83 43.87 -27.55
CA THR A 1117 3.64 43.47 -28.95
C THR A 1117 3.00 42.08 -29.10
N CYS A 1118 2.57 41.44 -28.01
CA CYS A 1118 1.94 40.12 -28.04
C CYS A 1118 0.59 40.14 -28.78
N ASN A 1119 0.41 39.27 -29.78
CA ASN A 1119 -0.86 39.13 -30.51
C ASN A 1119 -1.95 38.36 -29.74
N LYS A 1120 -1.61 37.73 -28.61
CA LYS A 1120 -2.53 37.00 -27.71
C LYS A 1120 -2.97 37.80 -26.48
N ARG A 1121 -2.82 39.13 -26.51
CA ARG A 1121 -3.20 40.02 -25.39
C ARG A 1121 -4.69 39.95 -25.03
N GLY A 1122 -5.57 39.55 -25.94
CA GLY A 1122 -6.99 39.34 -25.69
C GLY A 1122 -7.43 37.89 -25.44
N ASP A 1123 -6.49 36.96 -25.27
CA ASP A 1123 -6.79 35.55 -24.96
C ASP A 1123 -6.82 35.36 -23.43
N PRO A 1124 -7.98 35.03 -22.82
CA PRO A 1124 -8.11 34.87 -21.37
C PRO A 1124 -7.20 33.78 -20.78
N ILE A 1125 -6.97 32.67 -21.50
CA ILE A 1125 -6.14 31.56 -21.02
C ILE A 1125 -4.67 31.97 -21.09
N HIS A 1126 -4.26 32.62 -22.17
CA HIS A 1126 -2.91 33.15 -22.30
C HIS A 1126 -2.61 34.19 -21.21
N ARG A 1127 -3.57 35.07 -20.90
CA ARG A 1127 -3.44 36.09 -19.84
C ARG A 1127 -3.31 35.47 -18.44
N ALA A 1128 -3.98 34.35 -18.20
CA ALA A 1128 -3.86 33.57 -16.97
C ALA A 1128 -2.55 32.73 -16.89
N GLN A 1129 -1.83 32.52 -17.98
CA GLN A 1129 -0.58 31.73 -17.99
C GLN A 1129 0.67 32.58 -18.20
N TYR A 1130 0.52 33.81 -18.71
CA TYR A 1130 1.63 34.70 -19.04
C TYR A 1130 1.30 36.15 -18.74
N ARG A 1131 2.15 36.77 -17.92
CA ARG A 1131 1.96 38.16 -17.50
C ARG A 1131 2.35 39.17 -18.57
N HIS A 1132 1.57 40.23 -18.69
CA HIS A 1132 1.84 41.42 -19.50
C HIS A 1132 2.01 42.63 -18.57
N SER A 1133 2.98 43.51 -18.82
CA SER A 1133 3.34 44.59 -17.89
C SER A 1133 2.26 45.67 -17.72
N ASP A 1134 1.36 45.79 -18.69
CA ASP A 1134 0.38 46.89 -18.81
C ASP A 1134 -1.08 46.43 -18.79
N LEU A 1135 -1.33 45.15 -18.54
CA LEU A 1135 -2.67 44.54 -18.61
C LEU A 1135 -2.89 43.55 -17.46
N PRO A 1136 -4.12 43.39 -16.94
CA PRO A 1136 -4.38 42.47 -15.83
C PRO A 1136 -4.11 41.00 -16.18
N ASP A 1137 -3.77 40.15 -15.23
CA ASP A 1137 -3.61 38.71 -15.46
C ASP A 1137 -4.96 38.05 -15.82
N TYR A 1138 -6.07 38.60 -15.32
CA TYR A 1138 -7.42 38.09 -15.61
C TYR A 1138 -8.31 39.13 -16.30
N LEU A 1139 -9.04 38.74 -17.35
CA LEU A 1139 -10.00 39.60 -18.05
C LEU A 1139 -11.31 39.73 -17.28
N VAL A 1140 -11.99 40.87 -17.38
CA VAL A 1140 -13.28 41.10 -16.69
C VAL A 1140 -14.39 40.27 -17.35
N PRO A 1141 -15.21 39.49 -16.62
CA PRO A 1141 -16.30 38.75 -17.24
C PRO A 1141 -17.32 39.71 -17.87
N CYS A 1142 -17.54 39.56 -19.18
CA CYS A 1142 -18.50 40.36 -19.94
C CYS A 1142 -19.92 40.08 -19.44
N ARG A 1143 -20.72 41.11 -19.17
CA ARG A 1143 -22.12 40.94 -18.69
C ARG A 1143 -22.98 40.07 -19.63
N ASN A 1144 -22.72 40.14 -20.94
CA ASN A 1144 -23.46 39.40 -21.96
C ASN A 1144 -22.83 38.05 -22.33
N GLN A 1145 -21.67 37.70 -21.73
CA GLN A 1145 -20.95 36.43 -21.93
C GLN A 1145 -20.92 36.02 -23.43
N GLN A 1146 -21.33 34.79 -23.75
CA GLN A 1146 -21.35 34.25 -25.13
C GLN A 1146 -22.21 35.05 -26.12
N SER A 1147 -23.18 35.82 -25.62
CA SER A 1147 -24.12 36.65 -26.39
C SER A 1147 -23.61 38.07 -26.66
N CYS A 1148 -22.35 38.40 -26.29
CA CYS A 1148 -21.78 39.72 -26.56
C CYS A 1148 -21.55 39.96 -28.07
N VAL A 1149 -22.13 41.03 -28.61
CA VAL A 1149 -21.96 41.43 -30.02
C VAL A 1149 -20.55 41.95 -30.34
N TYR A 1150 -19.85 42.47 -29.34
CA TYR A 1150 -18.49 43.01 -29.46
C TYR A 1150 -17.40 41.95 -29.20
N LYS A 1151 -17.77 40.66 -29.06
CA LYS A 1151 -16.82 39.59 -28.73
C LYS A 1151 -15.71 39.39 -29.75
N ASN A 1152 -15.82 39.98 -30.96
CA ASN A 1152 -14.81 39.91 -32.01
C ASN A 1152 -13.97 41.19 -32.15
N GLU A 1153 -14.29 42.27 -31.44
CA GLU A 1153 -13.51 43.51 -31.48
C GLU A 1153 -12.25 43.41 -30.61
N THR A 1154 -11.10 43.78 -31.18
CA THR A 1154 -9.78 43.64 -30.54
C THR A 1154 -9.72 44.38 -29.20
N ASP A 1155 -10.21 45.62 -29.14
CA ASP A 1155 -10.19 46.44 -27.92
C ASP A 1155 -11.12 45.87 -26.82
N HIS A 1156 -12.17 45.17 -27.22
CA HIS A 1156 -13.09 44.50 -26.30
C HIS A 1156 -12.47 43.22 -25.73
N LYS A 1157 -11.84 42.39 -26.58
CA LYS A 1157 -11.16 41.14 -26.16
C LYS A 1157 -10.00 41.37 -25.19
N ILE A 1158 -9.31 42.50 -25.29
CA ILE A 1158 -8.20 42.82 -24.38
C ILE A 1158 -8.69 43.11 -22.94
N LYS A 1159 -9.98 43.42 -22.77
CA LYS A 1159 -10.58 43.82 -21.49
C LYS A 1159 -11.53 42.77 -20.89
N TYR A 1160 -12.27 42.05 -21.73
CA TYR A 1160 -13.36 41.19 -21.27
C TYR A 1160 -13.25 39.72 -21.70
N SER A 1161 -13.66 38.81 -20.81
CA SER A 1161 -13.86 37.38 -21.09
C SER A 1161 -15.35 37.08 -21.33
N HIS A 1162 -15.67 36.07 -22.13
CA HIS A 1162 -17.03 35.70 -22.54
C HIS A 1162 -17.43 34.30 -22.04
N GLY A 1163 -16.79 33.83 -20.96
CA GLY A 1163 -17.14 32.59 -20.24
C GLY A 1163 -16.12 31.47 -20.39
N GLU A 1164 -14.92 31.80 -20.87
CA GLU A 1164 -13.81 30.87 -20.99
C GLU A 1164 -13.34 30.42 -19.59
N ARG A 1165 -13.11 29.11 -19.41
CA ARG A 1165 -12.54 28.57 -18.18
C ARG A 1165 -11.03 28.83 -18.17
N VAL A 1166 -10.61 29.73 -17.30
CA VAL A 1166 -9.19 30.06 -17.09
C VAL A 1166 -8.66 29.37 -15.83
N PRO A 1167 -7.37 28.98 -15.80
CA PRO A 1167 -6.70 28.56 -14.56
C PRO A 1167 -6.92 29.61 -13.47
N LEU A 1168 -7.29 29.21 -12.26
CA LEU A 1168 -7.46 30.11 -11.14
C LEU A 1168 -6.11 30.36 -10.44
N PRO A 1169 -5.89 31.56 -9.87
CA PRO A 1169 -4.65 31.89 -9.16
C PRO A 1169 -4.51 31.13 -7.85
#